data_AF-A0A0S8GXZ9-F1
#
_entry.id   AF-A0A0S8GXZ9-F1
#
_cell.length_a   1.000
_cell.length_b   1.000
_cell.length_c   1.000
_cell.angle_alpha   90.00
_cell.angle_beta   90.00
_cell.angle_gamma   90.00
#
_symmetry.space_group_name_H-M   'P 1'
#
loop_
_entity.id
_entity.type
_entity.pdbx_description
1 polymer ?
#
loop_
_entity_poly.entity_id
_entity_poly.type
_entity_poly.pdbx_seq_one_letter_code
_entity_poly.pdbx_strand_id
1 'polypeptide(L)'
;MRKRGTVACLVVLLILLILVPSSYAQRTRLRVDGDRIKSYIEWLSRDEMQGRQSCTEGYRKAAEWAADNFKRWGLQPAGENGTYFQNVPIGRSITLMTGMPDLRVDRQMFLMEEGDFSLHPASTAATSVNSDVVFVGYGICAPGKGLDEYADLDVEGKVVLALKGSPKDAPAAGAGRFGPARVEEEVPTEEWTEESTDEAKVMTAYDKGAAAILLYDPAPPEPPAAGQRGQRGQRGPAGRGPAAGLSLEFDRNFLVFTIEGRVFRAIMKPDRQESLNGFNRRLTRIRQDIKGKKVCSMDTGIRVRLRGYDTIEEYSEELGNNIARNVIAKIEGTDPQLKDQYVIMGGHMDHLGVRNGLVYNGADDNASGTAVTMEVARVLNEANFRPKRTIIFCCWCGEELGLIGSTYYTNNPCDGVTMDQVVTYFNMDMVGLGDRIGAPGALNFPTIYDVIKRDQIGDVFGAVDARTGGPGGSDHSGFIRLGIEALALMTSGGVGHPDYHQPEDDTVKIDPEILYKTGQFVLQGTINLANETEVELLIPNRQHIYNARNLTIVNFNPELEGSTWTYIDIADNKDGLQKQIEERAAAQAQAQAQIQVRAQAQRARMMRGGAGGRVNQGIKDLKVFAGDVELLKAAAPALGFGRVDVIEDDGAWFANERLTEAGREALKVMEENNIAVHLIDPPESRINAVLSAATRPFIITGTYTISEEMFDPVNEKSVLLGINFDPEEVEDCVDRLENAKECLGDADNLVLFVTTTAGLEEAREPLYMGLIDKGWQANEIGGGGDRRGGGGAGIAGGNLGVLQGRPGR
;
A
#
# COMPACT_ATOMS: atom_id res chain seq x y z
N MET A 1 -66.89 52.69 38.14
CA MET A 1 -66.59 51.30 37.75
C MET A 1 -65.42 51.12 36.76
N ARG A 2 -64.60 52.15 36.46
CA ARG A 2 -63.52 52.06 35.44
C ARG A 2 -62.10 51.73 35.95
N LYS A 3 -61.90 51.47 37.25
CA LYS A 3 -60.55 51.21 37.84
C LYS A 3 -60.26 49.74 38.19
N ARG A 4 -61.21 48.82 38.01
CA ARG A 4 -61.01 47.38 38.34
C ARG A 4 -60.54 46.53 37.14
N GLY A 5 -60.74 46.99 35.90
CA GLY A 5 -60.27 46.26 34.71
C GLY A 5 -58.76 46.35 34.47
N THR A 6 -58.15 47.48 34.82
CA THR A 6 -56.73 47.74 34.53
C THR A 6 -55.79 46.93 35.44
N VAL A 7 -56.18 46.71 36.70
CA VAL A 7 -55.39 45.91 37.66
C VAL A 7 -55.48 44.42 37.32
N ALA A 8 -56.63 43.93 36.87
CA ALA A 8 -56.78 42.53 36.44
C ALA A 8 -55.96 42.21 35.18
N CYS A 9 -55.91 43.12 34.20
CA CYS A 9 -55.03 42.95 33.03
C CYS A 9 -53.54 42.98 33.38
N LEU A 10 -53.12 43.82 34.32
CA LEU A 10 -51.72 43.88 34.77
C LEU A 10 -51.29 42.62 35.52
N VAL A 11 -52.16 42.03 36.34
CA VAL A 11 -51.89 40.77 37.05
C VAL A 11 -51.86 39.58 36.08
N VAL A 12 -52.74 39.54 35.07
CA VAL A 12 -52.71 38.50 34.04
C VAL A 12 -51.48 38.63 33.13
N LEU A 13 -51.05 39.84 32.78
CA LEU A 13 -49.78 40.05 32.05
C LEU A 13 -48.56 39.65 32.90
N LEU A 14 -48.57 39.93 34.22
CA LEU A 14 -47.47 39.54 35.11
C LEU A 14 -47.39 38.01 35.27
N ILE A 15 -48.54 37.33 35.36
CA ILE A 15 -48.60 35.86 35.45
C ILE A 15 -48.23 35.21 34.10
N LEU A 16 -48.59 35.82 32.96
CA LEU A 16 -48.11 35.39 31.64
C LEU A 16 -46.61 35.64 31.44
N LEU A 17 -46.03 36.67 32.06
CA LEU A 17 -44.58 36.91 32.08
C LEU A 17 -43.82 35.95 33.00
N ILE A 18 -44.46 35.40 34.02
CA ILE A 18 -43.90 34.37 34.92
C ILE A 18 -44.10 32.95 34.35
N LEU A 19 -45.02 32.78 33.40
CA LEU A 19 -45.30 31.52 32.68
C LEU A 19 -44.69 31.46 31.26
N VAL A 20 -43.87 32.45 30.85
CA VAL A 20 -42.97 32.23 29.73
C VAL A 20 -41.97 31.19 30.21
N PRO A 21 -41.95 29.94 29.69
CA PRO A 21 -40.84 29.07 29.98
C PRO A 21 -39.60 29.84 29.55
N SER A 22 -38.63 29.97 30.45
CA SER A 22 -37.29 30.45 30.18
C SER A 22 -36.66 29.55 29.09
N SER A 23 -37.14 29.72 27.87
CA SER A 23 -36.73 29.04 26.63
C SER A 23 -35.57 29.79 26.00
N TYR A 24 -35.30 31.00 26.51
CA TYR A 24 -33.97 31.58 26.60
C TYR A 24 -33.25 31.01 27.83
N ALA A 25 -33.25 29.69 27.98
CA ALA A 25 -32.13 29.06 28.66
C ALA A 25 -30.89 29.49 27.87
N GLN A 26 -29.84 29.96 28.56
CA GLN A 26 -28.51 29.97 27.98
C GLN A 26 -28.34 28.67 27.19
N ARG A 27 -28.27 28.74 25.85
CA ARG A 27 -27.72 27.63 25.08
C ARG A 27 -26.27 27.53 25.53
N THR A 28 -26.02 26.79 26.59
CA THR A 28 -24.68 26.34 26.94
C THR A 28 -24.20 25.58 25.72
N ARG A 29 -23.33 26.21 24.91
CA ARG A 29 -22.65 25.52 23.82
C ARG A 29 -21.91 24.35 24.46
N LEU A 30 -22.23 23.14 24.02
CA LEU A 30 -21.54 21.94 24.51
C LEU A 30 -20.06 22.04 24.17
N ARG A 31 -19.22 21.60 25.10
CA ARG A 31 -17.77 21.63 24.95
C ARG A 31 -17.15 20.31 25.36
N VAL A 32 -16.15 19.89 24.59
CA VAL A 32 -15.22 18.83 24.99
C VAL A 32 -14.13 19.40 25.91
N ASP A 33 -13.42 18.52 26.60
CA ASP A 33 -12.30 18.87 27.48
C ASP A 33 -11.02 18.17 26.99
N GLY A 34 -10.05 18.96 26.52
CA GLY A 34 -8.78 18.46 26.00
C GLY A 34 -7.96 17.66 27.02
N ASP A 35 -7.97 18.07 28.29
CA ASP A 35 -7.23 17.38 29.35
C ASP A 35 -7.88 16.03 29.67
N ARG A 36 -9.22 15.97 29.60
CA ARG A 36 -9.96 14.71 29.73
C ARG A 36 -9.69 13.76 28.56
N ILE A 37 -9.67 14.28 27.32
CA ILE A 37 -9.28 13.48 26.14
C ILE A 37 -7.87 12.91 26.35
N LYS A 38 -6.92 13.75 26.78
CA LYS A 38 -5.56 13.28 27.10
C LYS A 38 -5.54 12.19 28.17
N SER A 39 -6.38 12.26 29.20
CA SER A 39 -6.45 11.21 30.23
C SER A 39 -6.91 9.85 29.69
N TYR A 40 -7.70 9.82 28.62
CA TYR A 40 -8.07 8.57 27.94
C TYR A 40 -6.88 8.00 27.16
N ILE A 41 -6.11 8.87 26.49
CA ILE A 41 -4.87 8.50 25.79
C ILE A 41 -3.87 7.91 26.78
N GLU A 42 -3.66 8.57 27.93
CA GLU A 42 -2.80 8.08 29.02
C GLU A 42 -3.22 6.73 29.59
N TRP A 43 -4.51 6.37 29.47
CA TRP A 43 -4.99 5.06 29.87
C TRP A 43 -4.75 4.00 28.79
N LEU A 44 -5.08 4.33 27.54
CA LEU A 44 -4.93 3.42 26.40
C LEU A 44 -3.46 3.12 26.11
N SER A 45 -2.56 4.08 26.31
CA SER A 45 -1.13 4.01 25.96
C SER A 45 -0.22 3.55 27.09
N ARG A 46 -0.75 2.85 28.09
CA ARG A 46 0.08 2.26 29.15
C ARG A 46 0.79 1.00 28.66
N ASP A 47 1.98 0.74 29.18
CA ASP A 47 2.77 -0.45 28.86
C ASP A 47 1.99 -1.76 29.10
N GLU A 48 1.06 -1.80 30.07
CA GLU A 48 0.23 -2.99 30.32
C GLU A 48 -0.79 -3.29 29.22
N MET A 49 -1.02 -2.33 28.33
CA MET A 49 -1.82 -2.49 27.10
C MET A 49 -0.96 -3.03 25.94
N GLN A 50 0.36 -3.18 26.14
CA GLN A 50 1.28 -3.84 25.21
C GLN A 50 1.16 -3.34 23.76
N GLY A 51 0.93 -2.04 23.58
CA GLY A 51 0.75 -1.41 22.27
C GLY A 51 -0.52 -1.80 21.51
N ARG A 52 -1.49 -2.43 22.19
CA ARG A 52 -2.85 -2.70 21.70
C ARG A 52 -2.89 -3.32 20.29
N GLN A 53 -1.96 -4.18 19.93
CA GLN A 53 -2.06 -4.84 18.62
C GLN A 53 -3.32 -5.70 18.56
N SER A 54 -4.04 -5.63 17.44
CA SER A 54 -5.25 -6.42 17.23
C SER A 54 -5.05 -7.92 17.52
N CYS A 55 -6.08 -8.57 18.04
CA CYS A 55 -6.09 -9.94 18.58
C CYS A 55 -5.35 -10.16 19.91
N THR A 56 -4.53 -9.22 20.37
CA THR A 56 -3.77 -9.40 21.62
C THR A 56 -4.59 -9.11 22.87
N GLU A 57 -4.10 -9.61 24.02
CA GLU A 57 -4.66 -9.31 25.34
C GLU A 57 -4.69 -7.80 25.64
N GLY A 58 -3.68 -7.06 25.19
CA GLY A 58 -3.62 -5.61 25.30
C GLY A 58 -4.77 -4.91 24.59
N TYR A 59 -5.08 -5.33 23.37
CA TYR A 59 -6.24 -4.83 22.62
C TYR A 59 -7.57 -5.23 23.28
N ARG A 60 -7.69 -6.48 23.76
CA ARG A 60 -8.89 -6.95 24.45
C ARG A 60 -9.23 -6.06 25.66
N LYS A 61 -8.24 -5.72 26.49
CA LYS A 61 -8.41 -4.80 27.62
C LYS A 61 -8.85 -3.41 27.18
N ALA A 62 -8.27 -2.88 26.10
CA ALA A 62 -8.66 -1.59 25.54
C ALA A 62 -10.12 -1.59 25.06
N ALA A 63 -10.53 -2.63 24.35
CA ALA A 63 -11.90 -2.79 23.86
C ALA A 63 -12.93 -2.93 24.98
N GLU A 64 -12.62 -3.73 26.01
CA GLU A 64 -13.49 -3.86 27.18
C GLU A 64 -13.60 -2.53 27.95
N TRP A 65 -12.50 -1.82 28.13
CA TRP A 65 -12.52 -0.51 28.76
C TRP A 65 -13.35 0.51 27.98
N ALA A 66 -13.25 0.54 26.65
CA ALA A 66 -14.06 1.43 25.82
C ALA A 66 -15.56 1.12 25.96
N ALA A 67 -15.93 -0.15 25.86
CA ALA A 67 -17.31 -0.60 26.02
C ALA A 67 -17.88 -0.30 27.42
N ASP A 68 -17.08 -0.53 28.48
CA ASP A 68 -17.48 -0.25 29.85
C ASP A 68 -17.67 1.24 30.10
N ASN A 69 -16.85 2.11 29.50
CA ASN A 69 -17.05 3.56 29.57
C ASN A 69 -18.30 4.00 28.81
N PHE A 70 -18.53 3.51 27.59
CA PHE A 70 -19.78 3.80 26.87
C PHE A 70 -21.02 3.38 27.68
N LYS A 71 -21.00 2.19 28.26
CA LYS A 71 -22.05 1.71 29.15
C LYS A 71 -22.22 2.59 30.38
N ARG A 72 -21.12 2.95 31.05
CA ARG A 72 -21.12 3.81 32.25
C ARG A 72 -21.67 5.21 31.95
N TRP A 73 -21.39 5.75 30.78
CA TRP A 73 -21.92 7.04 30.32
C TRP A 73 -23.36 6.95 29.84
N GLY A 74 -23.92 5.75 29.68
CA GLY A 74 -25.32 5.51 29.31
C GLY A 74 -25.59 5.53 27.81
N LEU A 75 -24.57 5.32 26.98
CA LEU A 75 -24.75 5.15 25.53
C LEU A 75 -25.40 3.80 25.21
N GLN A 76 -26.14 3.73 24.11
CA GLN A 76 -26.73 2.47 23.66
C GLN A 76 -25.69 1.63 22.92
N PRO A 77 -25.71 0.29 23.06
CA PRO A 77 -24.91 -0.59 22.22
C PRO A 77 -25.34 -0.52 20.75
N ALA A 78 -24.38 -0.62 19.84
CA ALA A 78 -24.60 -0.63 18.39
C ALA A 78 -23.76 -1.67 17.64
N GLY A 79 -23.17 -2.63 18.36
CA GLY A 79 -22.55 -3.82 17.79
C GLY A 79 -23.56 -4.94 17.57
N GLU A 80 -23.04 -6.15 17.37
CA GLU A 80 -23.82 -7.35 17.07
C GLU A 80 -24.70 -7.76 18.25
N ASN A 81 -25.91 -8.22 17.98
CA ASN A 81 -26.81 -8.85 18.95
C ASN A 81 -27.07 -7.98 20.21
N GLY A 82 -27.13 -6.66 20.03
CA GLY A 82 -27.36 -5.71 21.13
C GLY A 82 -26.16 -5.53 22.08
N THR A 83 -24.95 -5.90 21.65
CA THR A 83 -23.70 -5.67 22.40
C THR A 83 -22.97 -4.42 21.87
N TYR A 84 -21.89 -4.01 22.55
CA TYR A 84 -20.99 -2.99 22.01
C TYR A 84 -19.98 -3.54 21.00
N PHE A 85 -19.96 -4.85 20.74
CA PHE A 85 -18.88 -5.48 19.98
C PHE A 85 -19.36 -5.96 18.62
N GLN A 86 -18.52 -5.76 17.61
CA GLN A 86 -18.59 -6.51 16.36
C GLN A 86 -17.33 -7.35 16.25
N ASN A 87 -17.48 -8.66 16.09
CA ASN A 87 -16.34 -9.56 15.97
C ASN A 87 -15.78 -9.48 14.54
N VAL A 88 -14.47 -9.30 14.44
CA VAL A 88 -13.78 -9.10 13.16
C VAL A 88 -12.73 -10.20 12.98
N PRO A 89 -12.94 -11.16 12.07
CA PRO A 89 -11.92 -12.14 11.70
C PRO A 89 -10.72 -11.46 11.03
N ILE A 90 -9.52 -11.70 11.55
CA ILE A 90 -8.28 -11.18 10.98
C ILE A 90 -7.69 -12.26 10.07
N GLY A 91 -7.98 -12.22 8.77
CA GLY A 91 -7.60 -13.23 7.76
C GLY A 91 -6.10 -13.36 7.44
N ARG A 92 -5.21 -13.13 8.42
CA ARG A 92 -3.76 -13.35 8.33
C ARG A 92 -3.26 -13.98 9.62
N SER A 93 -2.18 -14.75 9.53
CA SER A 93 -1.46 -15.21 10.72
C SER A 93 -0.63 -14.08 11.33
N ILE A 94 -0.65 -13.96 12.66
CA ILE A 94 0.12 -12.99 13.44
C ILE A 94 0.96 -13.75 14.45
N THR A 95 2.25 -13.44 14.51
CA THR A 95 3.14 -13.93 15.56
C THR A 95 3.58 -12.74 16.42
N LEU A 96 3.21 -12.74 17.69
CA LEU A 96 3.63 -11.75 18.68
C LEU A 96 4.81 -12.29 19.47
N MET A 97 5.81 -11.44 19.70
CA MET A 97 7.01 -11.80 20.43
C MET A 97 7.31 -10.74 21.48
N THR A 98 7.42 -11.16 22.74
CA THR A 98 7.75 -10.25 23.84
C THR A 98 9.06 -10.61 24.49
N GLY A 99 9.66 -9.66 25.21
CA GLY A 99 11.00 -9.79 25.77
C GLY A 99 12.10 -9.46 24.75
N MET A 100 13.25 -9.03 25.26
CA MET A 100 14.40 -8.65 24.44
C MET A 100 15.40 -9.82 24.40
N PRO A 101 15.63 -10.43 23.21
CA PRO A 101 16.69 -11.41 23.06
C PRO A 101 18.06 -10.82 23.42
N ASP A 102 18.95 -11.65 23.98
CA ASP A 102 20.31 -11.28 24.37
C ASP A 102 21.31 -12.24 23.72
N LEU A 103 22.38 -11.70 23.14
CA LEU A 103 23.52 -12.46 22.66
C LEU A 103 24.80 -11.92 23.30
N ARG A 104 25.49 -12.78 24.04
CA ARG A 104 26.81 -12.49 24.62
C ARG A 104 27.84 -13.47 24.12
N VAL A 105 28.99 -12.95 23.73
CA VAL A 105 30.21 -13.72 23.44
C VAL A 105 31.24 -13.33 24.51
N ASP A 106 31.63 -14.28 25.36
CA ASP A 106 32.41 -14.02 26.58
C ASP A 106 31.80 -12.90 27.47
N ARG A 107 32.48 -11.73 27.54
CA ARG A 107 32.05 -10.54 28.29
C ARG A 107 31.40 -9.47 27.41
N GLN A 108 31.38 -9.67 26.10
CA GLN A 108 30.85 -8.70 25.15
C GLN A 108 29.38 -8.98 24.89
N MET A 109 28.55 -7.95 25.05
CA MET A 109 27.14 -7.96 24.69
C MET A 109 26.95 -7.42 23.27
N PHE A 110 26.02 -8.01 22.55
CA PHE A 110 25.58 -7.57 21.23
C PHE A 110 24.08 -7.28 21.31
N LEU A 111 23.62 -6.30 20.52
CA LEU A 111 22.24 -5.82 20.58
C LEU A 111 21.55 -6.00 19.24
N MET A 112 20.33 -6.55 19.29
CA MET A 112 19.47 -6.70 18.11
C MET A 112 19.15 -5.33 17.47
N GLU A 113 18.98 -4.28 18.28
CA GLU A 113 18.75 -2.91 17.82
C GLU A 113 19.94 -2.28 17.08
N GLU A 114 21.18 -2.70 17.40
CA GLU A 114 22.37 -2.31 16.63
C GLU A 114 22.50 -3.09 15.31
N GLY A 115 21.56 -4.00 15.05
CA GLY A 115 21.58 -4.91 13.92
C GLY A 115 22.65 -5.99 14.05
N ASP A 116 23.14 -6.31 15.25
CA ASP A 116 24.19 -7.31 15.40
C ASP A 116 23.69 -8.76 15.18
N PHE A 117 22.40 -9.02 15.36
CA PHE A 117 21.75 -10.30 15.13
C PHE A 117 20.23 -10.16 14.98
N SER A 118 19.56 -11.22 14.55
CA SER A 118 18.11 -11.42 14.63
C SER A 118 17.79 -12.83 15.14
N LEU A 119 16.60 -13.02 15.72
CA LEU A 119 16.12 -14.31 16.23
C LEU A 119 14.95 -14.80 15.36
N HIS A 120 14.98 -16.06 14.94
CA HIS A 120 13.91 -16.64 14.12
C HIS A 120 12.66 -16.93 14.96
N PRO A 121 11.44 -16.74 14.43
CA PRO A 121 10.19 -17.00 15.15
C PRO A 121 9.97 -18.41 15.68
N ALA A 122 10.46 -19.42 14.98
CA ALA A 122 10.40 -20.80 15.46
C ALA A 122 11.24 -21.07 16.72
N SER A 123 12.09 -20.14 17.17
CA SER A 123 12.89 -20.33 18.38
C SER A 123 11.99 -20.53 19.59
N THR A 124 12.35 -21.45 20.49
CA THR A 124 11.52 -21.71 21.68
C THR A 124 11.52 -20.51 22.63
N ALA A 125 10.33 -20.06 23.04
CA ALA A 125 10.16 -18.98 24.02
C ALA A 125 10.76 -19.34 25.39
N ALA A 126 11.02 -18.33 26.22
CA ALA A 126 11.59 -18.44 27.57
C ALA A 126 12.87 -19.28 27.67
N THR A 127 13.60 -19.44 26.56
CA THR A 127 14.78 -20.31 26.49
C THR A 127 16.06 -19.51 26.64
N SER A 128 17.01 -20.04 27.39
CA SER A 128 18.36 -19.51 27.51
C SER A 128 19.39 -20.63 27.37
N VAL A 129 20.43 -20.37 26.58
CA VAL A 129 21.53 -21.31 26.33
C VAL A 129 22.83 -20.65 26.76
N ASN A 130 23.65 -21.37 27.51
CA ASN A 130 24.99 -20.92 27.91
C ASN A 130 25.97 -22.07 27.70
N SER A 131 26.55 -22.15 26.50
CA SER A 131 27.30 -23.31 26.05
C SER A 131 28.42 -22.92 25.07
N ASP A 132 29.31 -23.86 24.82
CA ASP A 132 30.44 -23.69 23.91
C ASP A 132 29.95 -23.69 22.45
N VAL A 133 30.66 -22.97 21.57
CA VAL A 133 30.32 -22.83 20.15
C VAL A 133 31.18 -23.76 19.30
N VAL A 134 30.52 -24.55 18.44
CA VAL A 134 31.16 -25.39 17.43
C VAL A 134 30.87 -24.83 16.04
N PHE A 135 31.92 -24.57 15.27
CA PHE A 135 31.78 -24.11 13.88
C PHE A 135 31.65 -25.32 12.95
N VAL A 136 30.59 -25.37 12.14
CA VAL A 136 30.27 -26.50 11.26
C VAL A 136 30.36 -26.17 9.77
N GLY A 137 31.21 -25.20 9.39
CA GLY A 137 31.31 -24.80 7.99
C GLY A 137 29.98 -24.25 7.46
N TYR A 138 29.43 -24.89 6.43
CA TYR A 138 28.09 -24.59 5.91
C TYR A 138 26.96 -25.42 6.55
N GLY A 139 27.26 -26.31 7.51
CA GLY A 139 26.27 -27.15 8.18
C GLY A 139 25.74 -28.31 7.34
N ILE A 140 26.46 -28.72 6.28
CA ILE A 140 26.06 -29.79 5.37
C ILE A 140 26.42 -31.15 5.97
N CYS A 141 25.41 -32.03 6.14
CA CYS A 141 25.58 -33.43 6.53
C CYS A 141 25.09 -34.35 5.41
N ALA A 142 25.98 -34.64 4.44
CA ALA A 142 25.69 -35.44 3.25
C ALA A 142 26.85 -36.42 2.97
N PRO A 143 27.09 -37.43 3.84
CA PRO A 143 28.22 -38.35 3.68
C PRO A 143 28.16 -39.11 2.35
N GLY A 144 26.97 -39.43 1.85
CA GLY A 144 26.77 -40.05 0.52
C GLY A 144 27.20 -39.16 -0.66
N LYS A 145 27.28 -37.84 -0.45
CA LYS A 145 27.76 -36.84 -1.44
C LYS A 145 29.20 -36.39 -1.16
N GLY A 146 29.85 -37.00 -0.16
CA GLY A 146 31.25 -36.81 0.18
C GLY A 146 31.54 -35.60 1.08
N LEU A 147 30.55 -35.04 1.76
CA LEU A 147 30.74 -33.95 2.72
C LEU A 147 29.87 -34.19 3.96
N ASP A 148 30.50 -34.33 5.12
CA ASP A 148 29.82 -34.37 6.40
C ASP A 148 30.58 -33.47 7.38
N GLU A 149 30.10 -32.23 7.53
CA GLU A 149 30.68 -31.24 8.45
C GLU A 149 30.51 -31.63 9.93
N TYR A 150 29.76 -32.69 10.25
CA TYR A 150 29.55 -33.18 11.62
C TYR A 150 30.31 -34.46 11.94
N ALA A 151 31.04 -35.06 10.99
CA ALA A 151 31.56 -36.43 11.07
C ALA A 151 32.40 -36.76 12.33
N ASP A 152 33.02 -35.76 12.97
CA ASP A 152 33.87 -35.93 14.15
C ASP A 152 33.63 -34.84 15.23
N LEU A 153 32.45 -34.20 15.21
CA LEU A 153 32.11 -33.13 16.14
C LEU A 153 30.94 -33.50 17.05
N ASP A 154 31.21 -33.45 18.35
CA ASP A 154 30.17 -33.45 19.37
C ASP A 154 29.51 -32.07 19.43
N VAL A 155 28.26 -32.00 19.00
CA VAL A 155 27.42 -30.78 19.03
C VAL A 155 26.28 -30.88 20.04
N GLU A 156 26.16 -31.99 20.77
CA GLU A 156 25.04 -32.23 21.69
C GLU A 156 25.05 -31.20 22.83
N GLY A 157 23.94 -30.48 23.01
CA GLY A 157 23.81 -29.39 23.99
C GLY A 157 24.67 -28.14 23.73
N LYS A 158 25.37 -28.07 22.59
CA LYS A 158 26.23 -26.94 22.21
C LYS A 158 25.53 -25.96 21.29
N VAL A 159 26.17 -24.83 21.04
CA VAL A 159 25.74 -23.86 20.04
C VAL A 159 26.47 -24.12 18.74
N VAL A 160 25.74 -24.37 17.67
CA VAL A 160 26.31 -24.59 16.33
C VAL A 160 26.44 -23.25 15.60
N LEU A 161 27.59 -22.96 14.99
CA LEU A 161 27.78 -21.81 14.10
C LEU A 161 27.97 -22.30 12.67
N ALA A 162 27.08 -21.89 11.77
CA ALA A 162 27.10 -22.27 10.36
C ALA A 162 27.04 -21.05 9.42
N LEU A 163 27.61 -21.20 8.23
CA LEU A 163 27.54 -20.23 7.15
C LEU A 163 26.22 -20.36 6.37
N LYS A 164 25.60 -19.23 6.05
CA LYS A 164 24.49 -19.14 5.11
C LYS A 164 24.96 -19.32 3.67
N GLY A 165 24.03 -19.66 2.78
CA GLY A 165 24.30 -19.94 1.37
C GLY A 165 24.94 -21.31 1.15
N SER A 166 25.61 -21.49 0.00
CA SER A 166 26.26 -22.75 -0.37
C SER A 166 27.77 -22.57 -0.54
N PRO A 167 28.59 -23.63 -0.34
CA PRO A 167 30.00 -23.61 -0.73
C PRO A 167 30.22 -23.25 -2.21
N LYS A 168 29.21 -23.46 -3.07
CA LYS A 168 29.22 -23.05 -4.49
C LYS A 168 29.49 -21.54 -4.64
N ASP A 169 28.94 -20.74 -3.72
CA ASP A 169 29.04 -19.27 -3.68
C ASP A 169 30.41 -18.77 -3.17
N ALA A 170 31.36 -19.67 -2.89
CA ALA A 170 32.71 -19.29 -2.48
C ALA A 170 33.45 -18.55 -3.61
N PRO A 171 34.11 -17.40 -3.34
CA PRO A 171 34.82 -16.64 -4.35
C PRO A 171 35.98 -17.46 -4.95
N ALA A 172 36.24 -17.28 -6.25
CA ALA A 172 37.30 -17.97 -6.98
C ALA A 172 38.68 -17.73 -6.35
N ALA A 173 39.55 -18.75 -6.41
CA ALA A 173 40.92 -18.65 -5.90
C ALA A 173 41.69 -17.54 -6.63
N GLY A 174 42.14 -16.52 -5.89
CA GLY A 174 42.96 -15.43 -6.43
C GLY A 174 42.21 -14.16 -6.83
N ALA A 175 40.97 -13.93 -6.37
CA ALA A 175 40.25 -12.66 -6.56
C ALA A 175 40.86 -11.48 -5.75
N GLY A 176 42.14 -11.20 -5.95
CA GLY A 176 42.81 -9.98 -5.51
C GLY A 176 42.81 -8.95 -6.64
N ARG A 177 41.96 -7.93 -6.52
CA ARG A 177 41.88 -6.59 -7.16
C ARG A 177 42.37 -6.30 -8.61
N PHE A 178 43.13 -7.13 -9.31
CA PHE A 178 43.58 -6.90 -10.69
C PHE A 178 43.83 -8.24 -11.42
N GLY A 179 42.84 -8.71 -12.19
CA GLY A 179 42.99 -9.83 -13.12
C GLY A 179 41.62 -10.26 -13.68
N PRO A 180 41.49 -10.58 -14.98
CA PRO A 180 40.21 -10.99 -15.56
C PRO A 180 39.74 -12.32 -14.95
N ALA A 181 38.44 -12.45 -14.75
CA ALA A 181 37.80 -13.68 -14.31
C ALA A 181 38.17 -14.82 -15.27
N ARG A 182 38.64 -15.95 -14.73
CA ARG A 182 38.76 -17.18 -15.51
C ARG A 182 37.37 -17.70 -15.83
N VAL A 183 37.20 -18.16 -17.06
CA VAL A 183 35.98 -18.78 -17.60
C VAL A 183 35.50 -19.86 -16.63
N GLU A 184 34.22 -19.77 -16.27
CA GLU A 184 33.51 -20.74 -15.43
C GLU A 184 33.47 -22.08 -16.17
N GLU A 185 34.15 -23.10 -15.65
CA GLU A 185 33.65 -24.47 -15.84
C GLU A 185 32.36 -24.55 -15.03
N GLU A 186 31.23 -24.77 -15.71
CA GLU A 186 29.96 -25.11 -15.07
C GLU A 186 30.17 -26.37 -14.21
N VAL A 187 30.34 -26.15 -12.91
CA VAL A 187 30.27 -27.22 -11.92
C VAL A 187 28.81 -27.68 -11.89
N PRO A 188 28.52 -28.99 -12.02
CA PRO A 188 27.15 -29.51 -12.04
C PRO A 188 26.29 -28.94 -10.90
N THR A 189 25.07 -28.53 -11.24
CA THR A 189 24.13 -27.78 -10.39
C THR A 189 23.57 -28.58 -9.20
N GLU A 190 23.94 -29.84 -9.00
CA GLU A 190 23.19 -30.80 -8.16
C GLU A 190 23.84 -31.18 -6.81
N GLU A 191 25.09 -30.81 -6.53
CA GLU A 191 25.84 -31.59 -5.52
C GLU A 191 25.39 -31.47 -4.04
N TRP A 192 24.84 -30.35 -3.55
CA TRP A 192 24.31 -30.20 -2.16
C TRP A 192 23.15 -29.20 -2.05
N THR A 193 22.34 -29.07 -3.10
CA THR A 193 21.36 -27.99 -3.20
C THR A 193 20.31 -28.05 -2.09
N GLU A 194 19.88 -29.25 -1.69
CA GLU A 194 18.91 -29.47 -0.60
C GLU A 194 19.54 -29.25 0.78
N GLU A 195 20.73 -29.82 1.01
CA GLU A 195 21.42 -29.76 2.30
C GLU A 195 22.05 -28.39 2.60
N SER A 196 22.20 -27.53 1.58
CA SER A 196 22.69 -26.16 1.73
C SER A 196 21.61 -25.15 2.07
N THR A 197 20.33 -25.55 2.12
CA THR A 197 19.24 -24.65 2.53
C THR A 197 19.40 -24.27 4.01
N ASP A 198 18.95 -23.07 4.39
CA ASP A 198 18.99 -22.65 5.80
C ASP A 198 18.14 -23.58 6.67
N GLU A 199 17.00 -24.07 6.15
CA GLU A 199 16.13 -25.05 6.82
C GLU A 199 16.87 -26.35 7.13
N ALA A 200 17.50 -26.97 6.13
CA ALA A 200 18.22 -28.23 6.31
C ALA A 200 19.35 -28.10 7.34
N LYS A 201 20.04 -26.96 7.38
CA LYS A 201 21.09 -26.70 8.38
C LYS A 201 20.54 -26.60 9.79
N VAL A 202 19.42 -25.87 9.94
CA VAL A 202 18.72 -25.72 11.21
C VAL A 202 18.26 -27.09 11.71
N MET A 203 17.59 -27.87 10.86
CA MET A 203 17.10 -29.21 11.20
C MET A 203 18.24 -30.20 11.44
N THR A 204 19.34 -30.14 10.69
CA THR A 204 20.51 -31.01 10.94
C THR A 204 21.14 -30.72 12.31
N ALA A 205 21.36 -29.44 12.65
CA ALA A 205 21.89 -29.08 13.96
C ALA A 205 20.93 -29.52 15.08
N TYR A 206 19.63 -29.35 14.86
CA TYR A 206 18.58 -29.83 15.74
C TYR A 206 18.61 -31.35 15.91
N ASP A 207 18.59 -32.14 14.85
CA ASP A 207 18.57 -33.61 14.94
C ASP A 207 19.84 -34.18 15.58
N LYS A 208 20.97 -33.48 15.45
CA LYS A 208 22.25 -33.83 16.09
C LYS A 208 22.34 -33.42 17.57
N GLY A 209 21.27 -32.85 18.14
CA GLY A 209 21.20 -32.56 19.58
C GLY A 209 21.72 -31.18 20.00
N ALA A 210 22.00 -30.26 19.06
CA ALA A 210 22.40 -28.90 19.42
C ALA A 210 21.32 -28.18 20.24
N ALA A 211 21.75 -27.23 21.07
CA ALA A 211 20.87 -26.37 21.87
C ALA A 211 20.49 -25.07 21.15
N ALA A 212 21.32 -24.63 20.20
CA ALA A 212 21.02 -23.48 19.34
C ALA A 212 21.86 -23.52 18.06
N ILE A 213 21.46 -22.74 17.06
CA ILE A 213 22.25 -22.46 15.85
C ILE A 213 22.40 -20.95 15.62
N LEU A 214 23.60 -20.53 15.23
CA LEU A 214 23.95 -19.20 14.74
C LEU A 214 24.24 -19.31 13.24
N LEU A 215 23.52 -18.55 12.42
CA LEU A 215 23.71 -18.48 10.98
C LEU A 215 24.40 -17.17 10.60
N TYR A 216 25.53 -17.24 9.91
CA TYR A 216 26.26 -16.05 9.44
C TYR A 216 26.31 -16.01 7.91
N ASP A 217 25.92 -14.88 7.31
CA ASP A 217 26.14 -14.64 5.88
C ASP A 217 27.51 -13.98 5.64
N PRO A 218 28.48 -14.66 4.99
CA PRO A 218 29.78 -14.08 4.67
C PRO A 218 29.77 -13.15 3.45
N ALA A 219 28.65 -13.04 2.73
CA ALA A 219 28.47 -12.16 1.58
C ALA A 219 27.06 -11.53 1.60
N PRO A 220 26.71 -10.78 2.67
CA PRO A 220 25.39 -10.17 2.76
C PRO A 220 25.19 -9.16 1.62
N PRO A 221 23.96 -8.99 1.11
CA PRO A 221 23.67 -7.96 0.10
C PRO A 221 24.15 -6.58 0.59
N GLU A 222 24.67 -5.74 -0.31
CA GLU A 222 25.26 -4.45 0.07
C GLU A 222 24.30 -3.61 0.94
N PRO A 223 24.76 -3.08 2.09
CA PRO A 223 23.96 -2.15 2.86
C PRO A 223 23.71 -0.87 2.04
N PRO A 224 22.57 -0.19 2.21
CA PRO A 224 22.33 1.09 1.56
C PRO A 224 23.45 2.08 1.92
N ALA A 225 23.94 2.85 0.95
CA ALA A 225 25.06 3.77 1.15
C ALA A 225 24.82 4.74 2.32
N ALA A 226 25.86 4.93 3.14
CA ALA A 226 25.89 5.89 4.24
C ALA A 226 25.73 7.32 3.71
N GLY A 227 24.49 7.83 3.77
CA GLY A 227 24.10 9.13 3.23
C GLY A 227 22.59 9.41 3.36
N GLN A 228 21.76 8.37 3.54
CA GLN A 228 20.33 8.51 3.79
C GLN A 228 19.99 8.68 5.28
N ARG A 229 20.68 9.57 6.00
CA ARG A 229 20.28 9.99 7.36
C ARG A 229 19.22 11.11 7.37
N GLY A 230 18.59 11.41 6.23
CA GLY A 230 17.71 12.57 6.05
C GLY A 230 16.35 12.31 5.39
N GLN A 231 15.86 11.06 5.37
CA GLN A 231 14.48 10.75 4.94
C GLN A 231 13.88 9.67 5.87
N ARG A 232 13.55 10.07 7.11
CA ARG A 232 12.59 9.37 7.97
C ARG A 232 11.20 9.88 7.59
N GLY A 233 10.61 9.23 6.61
CA GLY A 233 9.28 9.55 6.08
C GLY A 233 9.16 8.80 4.77
N GLN A 234 8.25 7.83 4.69
CA GLN A 234 8.16 6.82 3.61
C GLN A 234 9.15 5.66 3.73
N ARG A 235 9.12 4.95 4.85
CA ARG A 235 9.12 3.49 4.78
C ARG A 235 7.84 3.04 5.47
N GLY A 236 6.93 2.44 4.70
CA GLY A 236 5.86 1.63 5.29
C GLY A 236 6.47 0.62 6.27
N PRO A 237 5.65 0.02 7.16
CA PRO A 237 6.17 -0.87 8.18
C PRO A 237 7.08 -1.88 7.49
N ALA A 238 8.28 -2.03 8.05
CA ALA A 238 9.19 -3.12 7.70
C ALA A 238 8.59 -4.45 8.17
N GLY A 239 7.37 -4.76 7.73
CA GLY A 239 6.91 -6.10 7.48
C GLY A 239 7.40 -6.46 6.09
N ARG A 240 8.67 -6.90 5.98
CA ARG A 240 8.78 -8.22 5.37
C ARG A 240 7.94 -9.08 6.29
N GLY A 241 6.72 -9.40 5.87
CA GLY A 241 6.04 -10.57 6.43
C GLY A 241 7.07 -11.71 6.47
N PRO A 242 7.00 -12.61 7.46
CA PRO A 242 7.91 -13.75 7.49
C PRO A 242 7.96 -14.30 6.07
N ALA A 243 9.14 -14.25 5.45
CA ALA A 243 9.33 -14.77 4.11
C ALA A 243 8.74 -16.17 4.14
N ALA A 244 7.63 -16.40 3.40
CA ALA A 244 6.81 -17.62 3.42
C ALA A 244 7.37 -18.65 4.39
N GLY A 245 7.00 -18.49 5.67
CA GLY A 245 7.74 -19.04 6.79
C GLY A 245 7.94 -20.54 6.62
N LEU A 246 9.19 -20.97 6.62
CA LEU A 246 9.55 -22.36 6.87
C LEU A 246 8.82 -22.80 8.15
N SER A 247 7.99 -23.83 8.09
CA SER A 247 7.30 -24.39 9.25
C SER A 247 8.30 -25.23 10.07
N LEU A 248 9.18 -24.54 10.77
CA LEU A 248 10.10 -25.16 11.72
C LEU A 248 9.36 -25.41 13.03
N GLU A 249 9.28 -26.66 13.45
CA GLU A 249 8.73 -27.06 14.75
C GLU A 249 9.79 -27.82 15.54
N PHE A 250 9.90 -27.49 16.83
CA PHE A 250 10.86 -28.11 17.74
C PHE A 250 10.13 -28.74 18.92
N ASP A 251 10.33 -30.04 19.14
CA ASP A 251 9.85 -30.80 20.31
C ASP A 251 10.68 -30.58 21.59
N ARG A 252 11.77 -29.82 21.51
CA ARG A 252 12.57 -29.37 22.65
C ARG A 252 13.08 -27.95 22.48
N ASN A 253 13.56 -27.36 23.57
CA ASN A 253 14.12 -26.01 23.59
C ASN A 253 15.26 -25.86 22.57
N PHE A 254 15.07 -24.96 21.59
CA PHE A 254 16.06 -24.68 20.56
C PHE A 254 15.97 -23.22 20.11
N LEU A 255 17.12 -22.57 19.92
CA LEU A 255 17.19 -21.17 19.48
C LEU A 255 17.87 -21.06 18.10
N VAL A 256 17.32 -20.22 17.22
CA VAL A 256 17.82 -20.03 15.86
C VAL A 256 18.13 -18.55 15.62
N PHE A 257 19.40 -18.18 15.67
CA PHE A 257 19.85 -16.80 15.43
C PHE A 257 20.44 -16.65 14.03
N THR A 258 20.19 -15.51 13.39
CA THR A 258 21.05 -15.00 12.32
C THR A 258 21.95 -13.91 12.91
N ILE A 259 23.25 -13.96 12.66
CA ILE A 259 24.23 -13.05 13.26
C ILE A 259 24.96 -12.23 12.19
N GLU A 260 25.42 -11.04 12.56
CA GLU A 260 26.22 -10.19 11.69
C GLU A 260 27.73 -10.35 11.91
N GLY A 261 28.51 -9.74 11.01
CA GLY A 261 29.96 -9.87 10.98
C GLY A 261 30.67 -9.46 12.29
N ARG A 262 30.07 -8.58 13.11
CA ARG A 262 30.62 -8.23 14.44
C ARG A 262 30.60 -9.43 15.39
N VAL A 263 29.47 -10.12 15.50
CA VAL A 263 29.30 -11.31 16.32
C VAL A 263 30.17 -12.45 15.77
N PHE A 264 30.11 -12.69 14.46
CA PHE A 264 30.90 -13.75 13.82
C PHE A 264 32.40 -13.60 14.07
N ARG A 265 32.94 -12.37 13.95
CA ARG A 265 34.35 -12.10 14.24
C ARG A 265 34.70 -12.28 15.72
N ALA A 266 33.79 -11.93 16.63
CA ALA A 266 34.02 -12.16 18.05
C ALA A 266 34.19 -13.65 18.38
N ILE A 267 33.54 -14.53 17.61
CA ILE A 267 33.66 -15.98 17.76
C ILE A 267 34.87 -16.53 16.97
N MET A 268 35.01 -16.18 15.70
CA MET A 268 35.92 -16.87 14.76
C MET A 268 37.32 -16.28 14.65
N LYS A 269 37.61 -15.18 15.35
CA LYS A 269 38.90 -14.47 15.32
C LYS A 269 39.65 -14.62 16.66
N PRO A 270 40.23 -15.80 16.96
CA PRO A 270 40.86 -16.07 18.26
C PRO A 270 42.08 -15.18 18.53
N ASP A 271 42.87 -14.85 17.50
CA ASP A 271 43.93 -13.86 17.62
C ASP A 271 43.38 -12.45 17.41
N ARG A 272 43.30 -11.68 18.50
CA ARG A 272 42.86 -10.27 18.44
C ARG A 272 43.78 -9.37 17.62
N GLN A 273 45.04 -9.76 17.41
CA GLN A 273 46.01 -9.02 16.60
C GLN A 273 45.91 -9.32 15.10
N GLU A 274 45.22 -10.39 14.68
CA GLU A 274 44.98 -10.71 13.26
C GLU A 274 44.34 -9.50 12.55
N SER A 275 44.88 -9.08 11.40
CA SER A 275 44.23 -8.01 10.61
C SER A 275 42.91 -8.49 10.02
N LEU A 276 41.96 -7.58 9.78
CA LEU A 276 40.69 -7.93 9.13
C LEU A 276 40.89 -8.60 7.76
N ASN A 277 41.91 -8.16 7.01
CA ASN A 277 42.29 -8.78 5.74
C ASN A 277 42.85 -10.20 5.93
N GLY A 278 43.59 -10.44 7.01
CA GLY A 278 44.07 -11.77 7.39
C GLY A 278 42.90 -12.71 7.66
N PHE A 279 41.97 -12.27 8.51
CA PHE A 279 40.75 -13.00 8.84
C PHE A 279 39.91 -13.32 7.61
N ASN A 280 39.66 -12.33 6.75
CA ASN A 280 38.87 -12.53 5.53
C ASN A 280 39.53 -13.53 4.58
N ARG A 281 40.87 -13.51 4.44
CA ARG A 281 41.59 -14.52 3.64
C ARG A 281 41.45 -15.93 4.22
N ARG A 282 41.49 -16.06 5.55
CA ARG A 282 41.29 -17.34 6.25
C ARG A 282 39.86 -17.86 6.03
N LEU A 283 38.85 -17.01 6.17
CA LEU A 283 37.46 -17.34 5.88
C LEU A 283 37.25 -17.76 4.42
N THR A 284 37.83 -17.04 3.46
CA THR A 284 37.79 -17.42 2.04
C THR A 284 38.40 -18.80 1.81
N ARG A 285 39.53 -19.10 2.46
CA ARG A 285 40.16 -20.42 2.35
C ARG A 285 39.27 -21.52 2.93
N ILE A 286 38.64 -21.31 4.09
CA ILE A 286 37.67 -22.24 4.67
C ILE A 286 36.55 -22.54 3.66
N ARG A 287 35.95 -21.50 3.06
CA ARG A 287 34.88 -21.66 2.07
C ARG A 287 35.34 -22.44 0.82
N GLN A 288 36.57 -22.22 0.37
CA GLN A 288 37.17 -22.95 -0.75
C GLN A 288 37.49 -24.41 -0.42
N ASP A 289 38.01 -24.67 0.77
CA ASP A 289 38.30 -26.04 1.24
C ASP A 289 36.99 -26.85 1.34
N ILE A 290 35.92 -26.27 1.89
CA ILE A 290 34.60 -26.93 1.95
C ILE A 290 34.05 -27.18 0.53
N LYS A 291 34.19 -26.21 -0.39
CA LYS A 291 33.84 -26.41 -1.81
C LYS A 291 34.62 -27.59 -2.43
N GLY A 292 35.86 -27.81 -1.99
CA GLY A 292 36.70 -28.96 -2.34
C GLY A 292 36.43 -30.23 -1.53
N LYS A 293 35.27 -30.35 -0.85
CA LYS A 293 34.87 -31.48 0.00
C LYS A 293 35.76 -31.74 1.21
N LYS A 294 36.51 -30.74 1.66
CA LYS A 294 37.35 -30.84 2.85
C LYS A 294 36.60 -30.27 4.05
N VAL A 295 36.36 -31.13 5.03
CA VAL A 295 35.75 -30.74 6.30
C VAL A 295 36.62 -29.68 6.99
N CYS A 296 36.00 -28.55 7.31
CA CYS A 296 36.67 -27.41 7.97
C CYS A 296 36.03 -27.05 9.31
N SER A 297 35.17 -27.92 9.81
CA SER A 297 34.48 -27.74 11.07
C SER A 297 35.42 -27.92 12.27
N MET A 298 35.18 -27.18 13.35
CA MET A 298 36.06 -27.13 14.52
C MET A 298 35.35 -26.63 15.78
N ASP A 299 35.87 -27.02 16.93
CA ASP A 299 35.57 -26.33 18.19
C ASP A 299 36.22 -24.94 18.16
N THR A 300 35.44 -23.91 18.49
CA THR A 300 35.93 -22.53 18.48
C THR A 300 36.68 -22.16 19.77
N GLY A 301 36.47 -22.91 20.85
CA GLY A 301 36.92 -22.56 22.21
C GLY A 301 36.19 -21.36 22.83
N ILE A 302 35.14 -20.85 22.17
CA ILE A 302 34.36 -19.70 22.60
C ILE A 302 33.05 -20.14 23.23
N ARG A 303 32.67 -19.49 24.32
CA ARG A 303 31.37 -19.68 24.99
C ARG A 303 30.45 -18.51 24.73
N VAL A 304 29.18 -18.81 24.48
CA VAL A 304 28.14 -17.79 24.29
C VAL A 304 27.00 -17.97 25.27
N ARG A 305 26.36 -16.86 25.62
CA ARG A 305 25.06 -16.85 26.28
C ARG A 305 24.04 -16.29 25.31
N LEU A 306 23.00 -17.07 25.05
CA LEU A 306 21.86 -16.72 24.21
C LEU A 306 20.60 -16.71 25.07
N ARG A 307 19.74 -15.73 24.88
CA ARG A 307 18.38 -15.69 25.43
C ARG A 307 17.40 -15.41 24.30
N GLY A 308 16.35 -16.22 24.20
CA GLY A 308 15.26 -16.03 23.26
C GLY A 308 14.25 -14.97 23.71
N TYR A 309 13.12 -14.89 23.01
CA TYR A 309 11.95 -14.13 23.47
C TYR A 309 11.39 -14.72 24.77
N ASP A 310 10.74 -13.89 25.59
CA ASP A 310 10.06 -14.32 26.81
C ASP A 310 8.75 -15.04 26.47
N THR A 311 7.98 -14.51 25.53
CA THR A 311 6.79 -15.17 24.97
C THR A 311 6.79 -15.10 23.46
N ILE A 312 6.21 -16.12 22.83
CA ILE A 312 5.88 -16.16 21.40
C ILE A 312 4.45 -16.68 21.33
N GLU A 313 3.56 -15.89 20.74
CA GLU A 313 2.14 -16.21 20.61
C GLU A 313 1.74 -16.17 19.14
N GLU A 314 1.01 -17.17 18.70
CA GLU A 314 0.52 -17.26 17.34
C GLU A 314 -1.00 -17.10 17.30
N TYR A 315 -1.45 -16.32 16.32
CA TYR A 315 -2.84 -16.07 16.04
C TYR A 315 -3.09 -16.41 14.58
N SER A 316 -4.05 -17.30 14.30
CA SER A 316 -4.39 -17.69 12.92
C SER A 316 -5.83 -18.20 12.84
N GLU A 317 -6.35 -18.33 11.61
CA GLU A 317 -7.65 -18.97 11.37
C GLU A 317 -7.64 -20.43 11.82
N GLU A 318 -6.52 -21.14 11.60
CA GLU A 318 -6.35 -22.54 12.01
C GLU A 318 -6.47 -22.72 13.53
N LEU A 319 -5.97 -21.74 14.29
CA LEU A 319 -6.08 -21.72 15.75
C LEU A 319 -7.43 -21.17 16.25
N GLY A 320 -8.22 -20.54 15.37
CA GLY A 320 -9.51 -19.93 15.71
C GLY A 320 -9.45 -18.77 16.71
N ASN A 321 -8.26 -18.20 16.94
CA ASN A 321 -7.98 -17.17 17.94
C ASN A 321 -7.67 -15.79 17.33
N ASN A 322 -7.73 -15.65 16.00
CA ASN A 322 -7.47 -14.41 15.25
C ASN A 322 -8.71 -13.49 15.12
N ILE A 323 -9.50 -13.35 16.18
CA ILE A 323 -10.70 -12.50 16.18
C ILE A 323 -10.41 -11.23 16.99
N ALA A 324 -10.47 -10.07 16.34
CA ALA A 324 -10.46 -8.76 16.98
C ALA A 324 -11.89 -8.22 17.11
N ARG A 325 -12.08 -7.04 17.73
CA ARG A 325 -13.40 -6.47 17.95
C ARG A 325 -13.43 -4.97 17.69
N ASN A 326 -14.32 -4.53 16.81
CA ASN A 326 -14.74 -3.13 16.82
C ASN A 326 -15.60 -2.88 18.07
N VAL A 327 -15.50 -1.68 18.66
CA VAL A 327 -16.36 -1.24 19.77
C VAL A 327 -17.27 -0.12 19.27
N ILE A 328 -18.58 -0.33 19.33
CA ILE A 328 -19.57 0.50 18.64
C ILE A 328 -20.71 0.85 19.60
N ALA A 329 -20.98 2.14 19.74
CA ALA A 329 -22.08 2.69 20.52
C ALA A 329 -22.88 3.71 19.70
N LYS A 330 -24.10 4.03 20.14
CA LYS A 330 -24.94 5.03 19.47
C LYS A 330 -25.76 5.90 20.42
N ILE A 331 -26.18 7.05 19.89
CA ILE A 331 -27.33 7.82 20.38
C ILE A 331 -28.40 7.75 19.30
N GLU A 332 -29.52 7.10 19.61
CA GLU A 332 -30.63 6.92 18.65
C GLU A 332 -31.32 8.26 18.34
N GLY A 333 -31.64 8.46 17.06
CA GLY A 333 -32.40 9.62 16.58
C GLY A 333 -33.86 9.60 17.03
N THR A 334 -34.43 10.77 17.29
CA THR A 334 -35.82 10.90 17.75
C THR A 334 -36.82 11.15 16.63
N ASP A 335 -36.37 11.52 15.43
CA ASP A 335 -37.25 11.85 14.32
C ASP A 335 -37.60 10.59 13.52
N PRO A 336 -38.90 10.25 13.34
CA PRO A 336 -39.30 9.03 12.64
C PRO A 336 -38.81 8.91 11.19
N GLN A 337 -38.50 10.02 10.51
CA GLN A 337 -38.02 10.02 9.12
C GLN A 337 -36.49 10.05 9.03
N LEU A 338 -35.82 10.58 10.05
CA LEU A 338 -34.37 10.82 10.01
C LEU A 338 -33.57 9.90 10.93
N LYS A 339 -34.21 9.22 11.89
CA LYS A 339 -33.51 8.34 12.85
C LYS A 339 -32.73 7.21 12.19
N ASP A 340 -33.14 6.77 11.00
CA ASP A 340 -32.48 5.73 10.22
C ASP A 340 -31.45 6.31 9.21
N GLN A 341 -31.10 7.59 9.37
CA GLN A 341 -29.92 8.22 8.77
C GLN A 341 -28.83 8.41 9.83
N TYR A 342 -27.57 8.26 9.41
CA TYR A 342 -26.47 8.11 10.35
C TYR A 342 -25.39 9.17 10.17
N VAL A 343 -24.96 9.80 11.27
CA VAL A 343 -23.68 10.50 11.34
C VAL A 343 -22.72 9.60 12.11
N ILE A 344 -21.66 9.15 11.45
CA ILE A 344 -20.71 8.21 12.05
C ILE A 344 -19.42 8.96 12.37
N MET A 345 -18.75 8.59 13.46
CA MET A 345 -17.40 9.03 13.76
C MET A 345 -16.58 7.92 14.41
N GLY A 346 -15.26 7.96 14.24
CA GLY A 346 -14.40 6.93 14.80
C GLY A 346 -12.91 7.21 14.65
N GLY A 347 -12.14 6.39 15.34
CA GLY A 347 -10.70 6.26 15.19
C GLY A 347 -10.32 4.83 15.57
N HIS A 348 -9.26 4.29 14.97
CA HIS A 348 -8.78 2.98 15.38
C HIS A 348 -8.15 3.04 16.76
N MET A 349 -8.26 1.93 17.47
CA MET A 349 -7.80 1.78 18.83
C MET A 349 -6.55 0.92 18.92
N ASP A 350 -6.29 0.09 17.89
CA ASP A 350 -5.08 -0.72 17.83
C ASP A 350 -3.86 0.10 17.46
N HIS A 351 -2.69 -0.42 17.83
CA HIS A 351 -1.40 0.05 17.35
C HIS A 351 -0.46 -1.16 17.08
N LEU A 352 0.84 -0.92 16.95
CA LEU A 352 1.83 -1.88 16.46
C LEU A 352 2.23 -3.01 17.43
N GLY A 353 1.80 -2.95 18.69
CA GLY A 353 2.08 -3.99 19.69
C GLY A 353 3.48 -3.94 20.28
N VAL A 354 4.02 -5.13 20.57
CA VAL A 354 5.41 -5.29 21.03
C VAL A 354 6.26 -5.77 19.86
N ARG A 355 7.31 -5.03 19.53
CA ARG A 355 8.27 -5.43 18.49
C ARG A 355 9.67 -5.37 19.05
N ASN A 356 10.45 -6.43 18.84
CA ASN A 356 11.84 -6.50 19.30
C ASN A 356 12.00 -6.29 20.82
N GLY A 357 10.96 -6.59 21.61
CA GLY A 357 10.94 -6.36 23.05
C GLY A 357 10.57 -4.93 23.47
N LEU A 358 10.37 -4.00 22.52
CA LEU A 358 9.90 -2.65 22.79
C LEU A 358 8.40 -2.57 22.61
N VAL A 359 7.72 -1.86 23.52
CA VAL A 359 6.30 -1.57 23.42
C VAL A 359 6.12 -0.33 22.56
N TYR A 360 5.24 -0.41 21.57
CA TYR A 360 4.82 0.72 20.75
C TYR A 360 3.50 1.19 21.32
N ASN A 361 3.53 2.24 22.15
CA ASN A 361 2.37 2.64 22.94
C ASN A 361 1.28 3.36 22.13
N GLY A 362 1.63 3.99 21.01
CA GLY A 362 0.65 4.53 20.07
C GLY A 362 -0.25 5.59 20.70
N ALA A 363 0.33 6.61 21.34
CA ALA A 363 -0.42 7.65 22.02
C ALA A 363 -1.12 8.60 21.06
N ASP A 364 -0.36 9.08 20.08
CA ASP A 364 -0.93 9.86 18.98
C ASP A 364 -1.55 8.93 17.94
N ASP A 365 -0.91 7.81 17.61
CA ASP A 365 -1.36 6.81 16.65
C ASP A 365 -1.80 5.49 17.33
N ASN A 366 -3.09 5.25 17.59
CA ASN A 366 -4.18 6.20 17.44
C ASN A 366 -5.10 6.22 18.67
N ALA A 367 -4.50 6.11 19.86
CA ALA A 367 -5.23 6.38 21.10
C ALA A 367 -5.86 7.79 21.08
N SER A 368 -5.24 8.76 20.42
CA SER A 368 -5.76 10.13 20.27
C SER A 368 -7.11 10.21 19.55
N GLY A 369 -7.26 9.56 18.39
CA GLY A 369 -8.50 9.55 17.63
C GLY A 369 -9.62 8.84 18.39
N THR A 370 -9.32 7.67 18.95
CA THR A 370 -10.24 6.91 19.82
C THR A 370 -10.71 7.76 21.00
N ALA A 371 -9.80 8.46 21.68
CA ALA A 371 -10.12 9.29 22.83
C ALA A 371 -11.05 10.46 22.47
N VAL A 372 -10.84 11.11 21.32
CA VAL A 372 -11.73 12.18 20.83
C VAL A 372 -13.12 11.63 20.55
N THR A 373 -13.25 10.47 19.88
CA THR A 373 -14.56 9.80 19.64
C THR A 373 -15.31 9.59 20.95
N MET A 374 -14.61 9.02 21.94
CA MET A 374 -15.20 8.69 23.23
C MET A 374 -15.65 9.94 24.00
N GLU A 375 -14.88 11.02 23.97
CA GLU A 375 -15.26 12.27 24.65
C GLU A 375 -16.48 12.94 24.00
N VAL A 376 -16.54 12.98 22.67
CA VAL A 376 -17.72 13.52 21.95
C VAL A 376 -18.97 12.70 22.31
N ALA A 377 -18.87 11.37 22.33
CA ALA A 377 -19.95 10.47 22.74
C ALA A 377 -20.44 10.77 24.16
N ARG A 378 -19.51 10.88 25.11
CA ARG A 378 -19.79 11.20 26.51
C ARG A 378 -20.49 12.55 26.66
N VAL A 379 -19.93 13.60 26.06
CA VAL A 379 -20.45 14.97 26.17
C VAL A 379 -21.88 15.07 25.63
N LEU A 380 -22.15 14.46 24.46
CA LEU A 380 -23.49 14.44 23.88
C LEU A 380 -24.49 13.69 24.77
N ASN A 381 -24.12 12.51 25.29
CA ASN A 381 -25.03 11.71 26.08
C ASN A 381 -25.28 12.30 27.48
N GLU A 382 -24.24 12.80 28.17
CA GLU A 382 -24.39 13.46 29.48
C GLU A 382 -25.20 14.76 29.38
N ALA A 383 -25.09 15.48 28.25
CA ALA A 383 -25.94 16.62 27.96
C ALA A 383 -27.40 16.25 27.65
N ASN A 384 -27.74 14.95 27.65
CA ASN A 384 -29.04 14.42 27.28
C ASN A 384 -29.47 14.91 25.89
N PHE A 385 -28.51 15.00 24.96
CA PHE A 385 -28.78 15.43 23.60
C PHE A 385 -29.71 14.43 22.91
N ARG A 386 -30.70 14.98 22.18
CA ARG A 386 -31.71 14.21 21.45
C ARG A 386 -31.62 14.60 19.97
N PRO A 387 -30.73 13.95 19.19
CA PRO A 387 -30.59 14.26 17.78
C PRO A 387 -31.81 13.78 16.98
N LYS A 388 -32.07 14.40 15.83
CA LYS A 388 -33.08 13.88 14.88
C LYS A 388 -32.59 12.60 14.19
N ARG A 389 -31.31 12.59 13.77
CA ARG A 389 -30.60 11.44 13.17
C ARG A 389 -29.88 10.60 14.23
N THR A 390 -29.61 9.34 13.92
CA THR A 390 -28.79 8.51 14.80
C THR A 390 -27.31 8.90 14.66
N ILE A 391 -26.59 8.96 15.79
CA ILE A 391 -25.14 9.19 15.82
C ILE A 391 -24.47 7.89 16.27
N ILE A 392 -23.47 7.42 15.52
CA ILE A 392 -22.73 6.18 15.79
C ILE A 392 -21.27 6.52 16.08
N PHE A 393 -20.74 5.93 17.15
CA PHE A 393 -19.37 6.11 17.63
C PHE A 393 -18.64 4.79 17.54
N CYS A 394 -17.50 4.78 16.85
CA CYS A 394 -16.76 3.56 16.53
C CYS A 394 -15.30 3.66 17.00
N CYS A 395 -14.83 2.64 17.72
CA CYS A 395 -13.42 2.40 18.00
C CYS A 395 -12.99 1.17 17.20
N TRP A 396 -12.18 1.36 16.16
CA TRP A 396 -11.87 0.30 15.20
C TRP A 396 -10.75 -0.63 15.67
N CYS A 397 -10.78 -1.86 15.18
CA CYS A 397 -9.67 -2.81 15.24
C CYS A 397 -8.98 -2.94 13.89
N GLY A 398 -7.77 -3.50 13.88
CA GLY A 398 -7.08 -4.01 12.70
C GLY A 398 -6.72 -2.96 11.66
N GLU A 399 -6.66 -1.68 12.04
CA GLU A 399 -6.30 -0.61 11.10
C GLU A 399 -4.84 -0.76 10.66
N GLU A 400 -3.94 -0.98 11.62
CA GLU A 400 -2.49 -1.13 11.43
C GLU A 400 -2.11 -2.34 10.60
N LEU A 401 -3.03 -3.28 10.56
CA LEU A 401 -2.94 -4.47 9.75
C LEU A 401 -3.37 -4.13 8.30
N GLY A 402 -4.28 -3.20 8.08
CA GLY A 402 -4.68 -2.75 6.74
C GLY A 402 -6.17 -2.46 6.69
N LEU A 403 -6.63 -1.57 7.58
CA LEU A 403 -8.02 -1.08 7.63
C LEU A 403 -9.06 -2.19 7.87
N ILE A 404 -8.69 -3.29 8.52
CA ILE A 404 -9.53 -4.49 8.56
C ILE A 404 -10.86 -4.21 9.26
N GLY A 405 -10.85 -3.59 10.44
CA GLY A 405 -12.07 -3.39 11.24
C GLY A 405 -13.08 -2.48 10.58
N SER A 406 -12.65 -1.32 10.09
CA SER A 406 -13.53 -0.38 9.38
C SER A 406 -14.02 -0.93 8.04
N THR A 407 -13.15 -1.60 7.27
CA THR A 407 -13.54 -2.26 6.02
C THR A 407 -14.56 -3.38 6.29
N TYR A 408 -14.36 -4.16 7.35
CA TYR A 408 -15.31 -5.17 7.77
C TYR A 408 -16.66 -4.56 8.11
N TYR A 409 -16.68 -3.44 8.86
CA TYR A 409 -17.91 -2.72 9.19
C TYR A 409 -18.62 -2.17 7.95
N THR A 410 -17.91 -1.56 7.00
CA THR A 410 -18.55 -1.02 5.79
C THR A 410 -19.14 -2.11 4.89
N ASN A 411 -18.58 -3.32 4.92
CA ASN A 411 -19.10 -4.48 4.17
C ASN A 411 -20.17 -5.26 4.95
N ASN A 412 -20.13 -5.22 6.27
CA ASN A 412 -21.01 -5.94 7.19
C ASN A 412 -21.49 -4.97 8.28
N PRO A 413 -22.35 -3.99 7.94
CA PRO A 413 -22.83 -3.04 8.94
C PRO A 413 -23.62 -3.76 10.05
N CYS A 414 -23.49 -3.27 11.28
CA CYS A 414 -24.20 -3.84 12.42
C CYS A 414 -25.73 -3.62 12.34
N ASP A 415 -26.47 -4.36 13.18
CA ASP A 415 -27.93 -4.46 13.13
C ASP A 415 -28.64 -3.10 12.97
N GLY A 416 -29.40 -2.97 11.88
CA GLY A 416 -30.22 -1.81 11.56
C GLY A 416 -29.52 -0.69 10.80
N VAL A 417 -28.20 -0.75 10.58
CA VAL A 417 -27.46 0.26 9.82
C VAL A 417 -27.44 -0.09 8.34
N THR A 418 -27.88 0.86 7.50
CA THR A 418 -27.77 0.77 6.04
C THR A 418 -26.72 1.77 5.58
N MET A 419 -25.66 1.31 4.91
CA MET A 419 -24.55 2.18 4.51
C MET A 419 -25.00 3.34 3.60
N ASP A 420 -25.99 3.12 2.73
CA ASP A 420 -26.60 4.15 1.87
C ASP A 420 -27.28 5.29 2.64
N GLN A 421 -27.62 5.07 3.92
CA GLN A 421 -28.22 6.08 4.79
C GLN A 421 -27.19 6.81 5.69
N VAL A 422 -25.91 6.51 5.54
CA VAL A 422 -24.84 7.22 6.26
C VAL A 422 -24.62 8.58 5.60
N VAL A 423 -24.87 9.67 6.32
CA VAL A 423 -24.65 11.05 5.83
C VAL A 423 -23.17 11.35 5.63
N THR A 424 -22.36 11.06 6.66
CA THR A 424 -20.93 11.32 6.64
C THR A 424 -20.20 10.46 7.68
N TYR A 425 -18.88 10.39 7.56
CA TYR A 425 -17.99 9.79 8.54
C TYR A 425 -16.87 10.76 8.96
N PHE A 426 -16.75 11.04 10.25
CA PHE A 426 -15.58 11.73 10.81
C PHE A 426 -14.55 10.70 11.26
N ASN A 427 -13.42 10.63 10.57
CA ASN A 427 -12.31 9.78 10.93
C ASN A 427 -11.28 10.59 11.69
N MET A 428 -10.93 10.20 12.92
CA MET A 428 -9.83 10.81 13.65
C MET A 428 -8.65 9.86 13.72
N ASP A 429 -7.52 10.34 13.21
CA ASP A 429 -6.28 9.59 13.15
C ASP A 429 -5.08 10.51 13.36
N MET A 430 -4.32 10.28 14.43
CA MET A 430 -3.21 11.12 14.85
C MET A 430 -3.64 12.57 15.04
N VAL A 431 -4.41 12.83 16.09
CA VAL A 431 -5.03 14.13 16.38
C VAL A 431 -4.56 14.77 17.68
N GLY A 432 -3.49 14.25 18.28
CA GLY A 432 -2.93 14.69 19.56
C GLY A 432 -1.72 15.62 19.47
N LEU A 433 -1.17 15.86 18.28
CA LEU A 433 0.02 16.71 18.06
C LEU A 433 -0.22 17.82 17.03
N GLY A 434 0.60 18.88 17.04
CA GLY A 434 0.53 19.97 16.05
C GLY A 434 -0.52 21.03 16.37
N ASP A 435 -0.75 21.94 15.43
CA ASP A 435 -1.60 23.14 15.60
C ASP A 435 -2.64 23.36 14.49
N ARG A 436 -2.65 22.47 13.48
CA ARG A 436 -3.58 22.47 12.34
C ARG A 436 -4.29 21.13 12.25
N ILE A 437 -5.52 21.11 11.73
CA ILE A 437 -6.33 19.90 11.54
C ILE A 437 -6.52 19.72 10.03
N GLY A 438 -5.77 18.81 9.42
CA GLY A 438 -6.01 18.40 8.03
C GLY A 438 -7.33 17.67 7.92
N ALA A 439 -8.14 17.99 6.91
CA ALA A 439 -9.42 17.33 6.64
C ALA A 439 -9.59 17.03 5.15
N PRO A 440 -8.71 16.21 4.51
CA PRO A 440 -9.00 15.67 3.19
C PRO A 440 -10.30 14.86 3.20
N GLY A 441 -11.03 14.97 2.08
CA GLY A 441 -12.36 14.38 1.89
C GLY A 441 -13.50 15.30 2.29
N ALA A 442 -13.23 16.36 3.08
CA ALA A 442 -14.24 17.31 3.55
C ALA A 442 -14.86 18.18 2.45
N LEU A 443 -14.24 18.29 1.28
CA LEU A 443 -14.78 19.05 0.15
C LEU A 443 -15.24 18.14 -1.00
N ASN A 444 -15.39 16.84 -0.77
CA ASN A 444 -15.88 15.93 -1.80
C ASN A 444 -17.35 16.22 -2.11
N PHE A 445 -18.15 16.61 -1.11
CA PHE A 445 -19.53 17.05 -1.30
C PHE A 445 -19.76 18.34 -0.49
N PRO A 446 -19.49 19.52 -1.09
CA PRO A 446 -19.50 20.80 -0.38
C PRO A 446 -20.77 21.11 0.42
N THR A 447 -21.93 20.55 0.03
CA THR A 447 -23.22 20.71 0.73
C THR A 447 -23.19 20.22 2.18
N ILE A 448 -22.54 19.10 2.48
CA ILE A 448 -22.41 18.56 3.83
C ILE A 448 -21.42 19.42 4.63
N TYR A 449 -20.29 19.81 4.04
CA TYR A 449 -19.31 20.67 4.70
C TYR A 449 -19.86 22.07 5.03
N ASP A 450 -20.74 22.59 4.17
CA ASP A 450 -21.46 23.84 4.42
C ASP A 450 -22.38 23.77 5.64
N VAL A 451 -22.82 22.58 6.04
CA VAL A 451 -23.54 22.34 7.30
C VAL A 451 -22.56 22.16 8.47
N ILE A 452 -21.45 21.43 8.27
CA ILE A 452 -20.41 21.23 9.30
C ILE A 452 -19.83 22.57 9.80
N LYS A 453 -19.57 23.52 8.90
CA LYS A 453 -18.92 24.80 9.26
C LYS A 453 -19.81 25.78 10.03
N ARG A 454 -21.13 25.55 10.11
CA ARG A 454 -22.07 26.44 10.82
C ARG A 454 -21.80 26.44 12.31
N ASP A 455 -21.97 27.58 12.96
CA ASP A 455 -21.86 27.75 14.42
C ASP A 455 -20.52 27.32 15.06
N GLN A 456 -19.51 27.00 14.24
CA GLN A 456 -18.17 26.64 14.71
C GLN A 456 -17.53 27.80 15.47
N ILE A 457 -16.69 27.47 16.46
CA ILE A 457 -15.90 28.47 17.17
C ILE A 457 -14.78 28.94 16.23
N GLY A 458 -14.54 30.25 16.15
CA GLY A 458 -13.66 30.83 15.11
C GLY A 458 -12.21 30.35 15.16
N ASP A 459 -11.65 30.11 16.34
CA ASP A 459 -10.30 29.56 16.53
C ASP A 459 -10.23 28.07 16.16
N VAL A 460 -11.25 27.30 16.53
CA VAL A 460 -11.42 25.89 16.15
C VAL A 460 -11.52 25.74 14.64
N PHE A 461 -12.43 26.48 14.00
CA PHE A 461 -12.59 26.45 12.54
C PHE A 461 -11.35 26.98 11.83
N GLY A 462 -10.70 28.01 12.38
CA GLY A 462 -9.45 28.56 11.87
C GLY A 462 -8.28 27.57 11.88
N ALA A 463 -8.34 26.49 12.66
CA ALA A 463 -7.34 25.42 12.68
C ALA A 463 -7.54 24.38 11.56
N VAL A 464 -8.72 24.31 10.94
CA VAL A 464 -9.06 23.27 9.95
C VAL A 464 -8.52 23.63 8.56
N ASP A 465 -7.95 22.63 7.88
CA ASP A 465 -7.52 22.64 6.49
C ASP A 465 -8.34 21.64 5.68
N ALA A 466 -9.53 22.06 5.26
CA ALA A 466 -10.44 21.24 4.47
C ALA A 466 -10.04 21.22 2.99
N ARG A 467 -10.05 20.03 2.41
CA ARG A 467 -9.70 19.79 1.00
C ARG A 467 -10.43 18.56 0.46
N THR A 468 -10.43 18.40 -0.86
CA THR A 468 -10.85 17.13 -1.48
C THR A 468 -9.88 16.02 -1.10
N GLY A 469 -10.33 14.76 -1.16
CA GLY A 469 -9.51 13.61 -0.78
C GLY A 469 -10.11 12.29 -1.23
N GLY A 470 -9.25 11.32 -1.49
CA GLY A 470 -9.65 9.93 -1.78
C GLY A 470 -9.33 8.99 -0.61
N PRO A 471 -9.50 7.68 -0.80
CA PRO A 471 -9.03 6.67 0.12
C PRO A 471 -7.54 6.85 0.42
N GLY A 472 -7.19 6.75 1.71
CA GLY A 472 -5.83 6.78 2.24
C GLY A 472 -5.49 5.55 3.06
N GLY A 473 -4.46 5.66 3.89
CA GLY A 473 -4.08 4.63 4.85
C GLY A 473 -4.72 4.85 6.21
N SER A 474 -6.05 5.05 6.26
CA SER A 474 -6.82 5.16 7.51
C SER A 474 -8.30 4.81 7.26
N ASP A 475 -9.10 4.66 8.32
CA ASP A 475 -10.43 4.03 8.29
C ASP A 475 -11.48 4.76 7.43
N HIS A 476 -11.26 6.04 7.09
CA HIS A 476 -12.12 6.78 6.16
C HIS A 476 -12.22 6.13 4.76
N SER A 477 -11.22 5.35 4.37
CA SER A 477 -11.14 4.73 3.04
C SER A 477 -12.32 3.84 2.70
N GLY A 478 -12.79 3.01 3.64
CA GLY A 478 -13.94 2.14 3.40
C GLY A 478 -15.20 2.94 3.07
N PHE A 479 -15.40 4.07 3.76
CA PHE A 479 -16.53 4.97 3.55
C PHE A 479 -16.43 5.71 2.21
N ILE A 480 -15.27 6.28 1.87
CA ILE A 480 -15.08 6.98 0.59
C ILE A 480 -15.30 6.04 -0.60
N ARG A 481 -14.90 4.76 -0.51
CA ARG A 481 -15.14 3.75 -1.57
C ARG A 481 -16.63 3.47 -1.82
N LEU A 482 -17.50 3.75 -0.86
CA LEU A 482 -18.96 3.70 -1.00
C LEU A 482 -19.56 5.06 -1.41
N GLY A 483 -18.72 6.03 -1.78
CA GLY A 483 -19.13 7.40 -2.07
C GLY A 483 -19.63 8.19 -0.86
N ILE A 484 -19.45 7.68 0.36
CA ILE A 484 -19.80 8.40 1.59
C ILE A 484 -18.76 9.49 1.79
N GLU A 485 -19.21 10.73 2.06
CA GLU A 485 -18.28 11.78 2.43
C GLU A 485 -17.64 11.45 3.78
N ALA A 486 -16.31 11.29 3.79
CA ALA A 486 -15.56 11.04 4.99
C ALA A 486 -14.46 12.07 5.15
N LEU A 487 -14.40 12.68 6.34
CA LEU A 487 -13.37 13.63 6.71
C LEU A 487 -12.25 12.87 7.40
N ALA A 488 -11.10 12.76 6.75
CA ALA A 488 -9.90 12.19 7.37
C ALA A 488 -9.19 13.26 8.20
N LEU A 489 -9.60 13.38 9.47
CA LEU A 489 -9.03 14.33 10.41
C LEU A 489 -7.70 13.81 10.94
N MET A 490 -6.63 14.46 10.49
CA MET A 490 -5.26 14.20 10.93
C MET A 490 -4.59 15.54 11.18
N THR A 491 -3.99 15.71 12.35
CA THR A 491 -3.39 16.99 12.68
C THR A 491 -2.07 17.21 11.91
N SER A 492 -1.59 18.45 11.91
CA SER A 492 -0.38 18.84 11.21
C SER A 492 0.15 20.15 11.78
N GLY A 493 1.21 20.70 11.18
CA GLY A 493 1.88 21.88 11.68
C GLY A 493 2.80 21.58 12.87
N GLY A 494 3.52 22.59 13.36
CA GLY A 494 4.59 22.39 14.34
C GLY A 494 5.66 21.38 13.88
N VAL A 495 5.94 20.37 14.70
CA VAL A 495 6.89 19.27 14.38
C VAL A 495 6.26 18.12 13.59
N GLY A 496 4.95 18.18 13.31
CA GLY A 496 4.18 17.06 12.75
C GLY A 496 4.16 15.87 13.72
N HIS A 497 4.34 14.66 13.18
CA HIS A 497 4.30 13.40 13.92
C HIS A 497 5.66 12.68 13.86
N PRO A 498 6.70 13.20 14.55
CA PRO A 498 8.07 12.72 14.39
C PRO A 498 8.30 11.29 14.88
N ASP A 499 7.40 10.78 15.74
CA ASP A 499 7.49 9.47 16.37
C ASP A 499 6.48 8.47 15.78
N TYR A 500 5.88 8.78 14.62
CA TYR A 500 4.98 7.87 13.92
C TYR A 500 5.59 6.47 13.77
N HIS A 501 4.85 5.46 14.23
CA HIS A 501 5.29 4.07 14.26
C HIS A 501 6.61 3.84 15.01
N GLN A 502 6.92 4.66 16.01
CA GLN A 502 8.09 4.51 16.88
C GLN A 502 7.67 4.26 18.33
N PRO A 503 8.51 3.61 19.15
CA PRO A 503 8.26 3.46 20.59
C PRO A 503 8.09 4.79 21.33
N GLU A 504 8.66 5.89 20.79
CA GLU A 504 8.55 7.23 21.35
C GLU A 504 7.21 7.94 21.08
N ASP A 505 6.26 7.29 20.38
CA ASP A 505 4.86 7.72 20.33
C ASP A 505 4.17 7.44 21.68
N ASP A 506 4.41 8.36 22.61
CA ASP A 506 3.97 8.31 24.00
C ASP A 506 3.28 9.63 24.40
N THR A 507 2.50 9.52 25.46
CA THR A 507 1.61 10.50 26.09
C THR A 507 2.26 11.84 26.44
N VAL A 508 3.59 11.86 26.60
CA VAL A 508 4.35 13.04 27.04
C VAL A 508 4.20 14.21 26.05
N LYS A 509 4.12 13.92 24.75
CA LYS A 509 4.08 14.94 23.69
C LYS A 509 2.67 15.43 23.37
N ILE A 510 1.65 14.70 23.85
CA ILE A 510 0.25 14.98 23.54
C ILE A 510 -0.16 16.35 24.07
N ASP A 511 -0.73 17.15 23.16
CA ASP A 511 -1.20 18.51 23.40
C ASP A 511 -2.73 18.53 23.60
N PRO A 512 -3.21 18.82 24.82
CA PRO A 512 -4.64 18.99 25.10
C PRO A 512 -5.34 20.05 24.24
N GLU A 513 -4.63 21.10 23.77
CA GLU A 513 -5.25 22.19 23.01
C GLU A 513 -5.71 21.72 21.63
N ILE A 514 -4.88 20.97 20.90
CA ILE A 514 -5.26 20.44 19.58
C ILE A 514 -6.33 19.34 19.70
N LEU A 515 -6.27 18.51 20.76
CA LEU A 515 -7.33 17.56 21.09
C LEU A 515 -8.68 18.25 21.32
N TYR A 516 -8.69 19.35 22.08
CA TYR A 516 -9.88 20.17 22.28
C TYR A 516 -10.40 20.72 20.94
N LYS A 517 -9.53 21.30 20.10
CA LYS A 517 -9.94 21.87 18.81
C LYS A 517 -10.54 20.80 17.90
N THR A 518 -9.89 19.66 17.75
CA THR A 518 -10.40 18.54 16.93
C THR A 518 -11.73 18.02 17.47
N GLY A 519 -11.81 17.71 18.77
CA GLY A 519 -13.05 17.23 19.37
C GLY A 519 -14.19 18.24 19.32
N GLN A 520 -13.90 19.54 19.47
CA GLN A 520 -14.90 20.60 19.39
C GLN A 520 -15.43 20.78 17.96
N PHE A 521 -14.55 20.69 16.95
CA PHE A 521 -14.94 20.73 15.54
C PHE A 521 -15.90 19.60 15.20
N VAL A 522 -15.54 18.37 15.57
CA VAL A 522 -16.35 17.16 15.36
C VAL A 522 -17.67 17.24 16.13
N LEU A 523 -17.64 17.65 17.41
CA LEU A 523 -18.84 17.81 18.24
C LEU A 523 -19.84 18.77 17.59
N GLN A 524 -19.41 19.97 17.20
CA GLN A 524 -20.31 20.97 16.62
C GLN A 524 -20.79 20.55 15.23
N GLY A 525 -19.92 20.00 14.38
CA GLY A 525 -20.29 19.47 13.07
C GLY A 525 -21.33 18.35 13.16
N THR A 526 -21.17 17.45 14.13
CA THR A 526 -22.12 16.38 14.43
C THR A 526 -23.47 16.93 14.88
N ILE A 527 -23.50 17.90 15.80
CA ILE A 527 -24.75 18.54 16.26
C ILE A 527 -25.51 19.17 15.09
N ASN A 528 -24.79 19.82 14.17
CA ASN A 528 -25.38 20.46 12.99
C ASN A 528 -26.00 19.40 12.07
N LEU A 529 -25.22 18.41 11.63
CA LEU A 529 -25.67 17.36 10.72
C LEU A 529 -26.79 16.52 11.31
N ALA A 530 -26.72 16.20 12.61
CA ALA A 530 -27.70 15.38 13.27
C ALA A 530 -29.10 16.05 13.40
N ASN A 531 -29.18 17.38 13.23
CA ASN A 531 -30.42 18.15 13.34
C ASN A 531 -30.85 18.88 12.06
N GLU A 532 -30.01 18.89 11.03
CA GLU A 532 -30.27 19.54 9.74
C GLU A 532 -31.53 18.99 9.04
N THR A 533 -32.40 19.86 8.58
CA THR A 533 -33.66 19.49 7.90
C THR A 533 -33.98 20.34 6.67
N GLU A 534 -33.16 21.35 6.39
CA GLU A 534 -33.31 22.29 5.28
C GLU A 534 -32.43 21.89 4.10
N VAL A 535 -31.30 21.21 4.36
CA VAL A 535 -30.39 20.70 3.34
C VAL A 535 -30.56 19.20 3.15
N GLU A 536 -30.62 18.76 1.90
CA GLU A 536 -30.55 17.34 1.54
C GLU A 536 -29.13 16.82 1.75
N LEU A 537 -28.97 15.93 2.74
CA LEU A 537 -27.67 15.41 3.15
C LEU A 537 -27.34 14.03 2.56
N LEU A 538 -28.35 13.30 2.08
CA LEU A 538 -28.14 12.05 1.37
C LEU A 538 -28.07 12.35 -0.12
N ILE A 539 -26.88 12.18 -0.70
CA ILE A 539 -26.62 12.51 -2.10
C ILE A 539 -26.92 11.26 -2.94
N PRO A 540 -27.90 11.31 -3.86
CA PRO A 540 -28.20 10.17 -4.74
C PRO A 540 -26.98 9.80 -5.59
N ASN A 541 -26.80 8.52 -5.87
CA ASN A 541 -25.73 8.01 -6.75
C ASN A 541 -24.30 8.43 -6.33
N ARG A 542 -24.07 8.83 -5.07
CA ARG A 542 -22.78 9.34 -4.59
C ARG A 542 -21.58 8.43 -4.88
N GLN A 543 -21.77 7.10 -4.90
CA GLN A 543 -20.72 6.15 -5.26
C GLN A 543 -20.35 6.28 -6.74
N HIS A 544 -21.35 6.39 -7.62
CA HIS A 544 -21.14 6.61 -9.04
C HIS A 544 -20.53 7.99 -9.31
N ILE A 545 -20.99 9.05 -8.62
CA ILE A 545 -20.40 10.39 -8.69
C ILE A 545 -18.92 10.35 -8.26
N TYR A 546 -18.61 9.66 -7.17
CA TYR A 546 -17.23 9.48 -6.71
C TYR A 546 -16.38 8.73 -7.74
N ASN A 547 -16.88 7.61 -8.27
CA ASN A 547 -16.17 6.81 -9.28
C ASN A 547 -15.95 7.61 -10.56
N ALA A 548 -16.95 8.34 -11.03
CA ALA A 548 -16.86 9.19 -12.22
C ALA A 548 -15.79 10.27 -12.08
N ARG A 549 -15.71 10.94 -10.94
CA ARG A 549 -14.68 11.96 -10.69
C ARG A 549 -13.27 11.38 -10.67
N ASN A 550 -13.13 10.16 -10.18
CA ASN A 550 -11.86 9.43 -10.13
C ASN A 550 -11.63 8.55 -11.36
N LEU A 551 -12.46 8.67 -12.39
CA LEU A 551 -12.30 7.98 -13.66
C LEU A 551 -10.97 8.39 -14.26
N THR A 552 -10.05 7.43 -14.38
CA THR A 552 -8.72 7.70 -14.94
C THR A 552 -8.81 7.75 -16.45
N ILE A 553 -8.82 8.96 -17.01
CA ILE A 553 -8.77 9.19 -18.45
C ILE A 553 -7.30 9.28 -18.89
N VAL A 554 -6.85 8.33 -19.70
CA VAL A 554 -5.52 8.36 -20.33
C VAL A 554 -5.66 8.97 -21.73
N ASN A 555 -4.93 10.05 -21.97
CA ASN A 555 -4.93 10.71 -23.26
C ASN A 555 -3.88 10.10 -24.20
N PHE A 556 -4.34 9.37 -25.21
CA PHE A 556 -3.50 8.72 -26.23
C PHE A 556 -3.17 9.62 -27.43
N ASN A 557 -3.81 10.78 -27.53
CA ASN A 557 -3.59 11.75 -28.58
C ASN A 557 -2.34 12.60 -28.24
N PRO A 558 -1.23 12.50 -28.98
CA PRO A 558 0.00 13.24 -28.68
C PRO A 558 -0.12 14.75 -28.89
N GLU A 559 -1.20 15.22 -29.52
CA GLU A 559 -1.42 16.63 -29.84
C GLU A 559 -2.17 17.40 -28.75
N LEU A 560 -2.76 16.69 -27.79
CA LEU A 560 -3.50 17.29 -26.69
C LEU A 560 -2.63 17.60 -25.48
N GLU A 561 -2.96 18.68 -24.78
CA GLU A 561 -2.31 19.04 -23.52
C GLU A 561 -2.51 17.94 -22.47
N GLY A 562 -1.46 17.63 -21.70
CA GLY A 562 -1.49 16.55 -20.70
C GLY A 562 -1.35 15.15 -21.26
N SER A 563 -1.15 14.99 -22.58
CA SER A 563 -0.84 13.69 -23.18
C SER A 563 0.43 13.09 -22.59
N THR A 564 0.38 11.80 -22.27
CA THR A 564 1.59 11.08 -21.86
C THR A 564 2.48 10.76 -23.05
N TRP A 565 1.98 10.90 -24.28
CA TRP A 565 2.66 10.62 -25.54
C TRP A 565 3.11 11.91 -26.25
N THR A 566 4.21 11.81 -27.00
CA THR A 566 4.74 12.92 -27.82
C THR A 566 5.19 12.41 -29.18
N TYR A 567 5.09 13.24 -30.22
CA TYR A 567 5.72 12.93 -31.49
C TYR A 567 7.22 13.24 -31.46
N ILE A 568 8.01 12.39 -32.12
CA ILE A 568 9.39 12.73 -32.46
C ILE A 568 9.36 13.76 -33.58
N ASP A 569 10.10 14.85 -33.40
CA ASP A 569 10.38 15.79 -34.47
C ASP A 569 11.33 15.14 -35.48
N ILE A 570 10.78 14.74 -36.62
CA ILE A 570 11.48 14.08 -37.73
C ILE A 570 11.66 15.05 -38.88
N ALA A 571 12.80 14.97 -39.55
CA ALA A 571 13.00 15.73 -40.77
C ALA A 571 11.94 15.36 -41.83
N ASP A 572 11.47 16.35 -42.57
CA ASP A 572 10.38 16.26 -43.55
C ASP A 572 10.78 15.58 -44.89
N ASN A 573 12.04 15.18 -45.02
CA ASN A 573 12.58 14.55 -46.22
C ASN A 573 13.58 13.44 -45.89
N LYS A 574 13.75 12.53 -46.84
CA LYS A 574 14.56 11.31 -46.70
C LYS A 574 16.02 11.59 -46.32
N ASP A 575 16.65 12.56 -46.97
CA ASP A 575 18.06 12.90 -46.74
C ASP A 575 18.27 13.49 -45.34
N GLY A 576 17.34 14.35 -44.92
CA GLY A 576 17.31 14.93 -43.57
C GLY A 576 17.09 13.86 -42.50
N LEU A 577 16.17 12.92 -42.73
CA LEU A 577 15.88 11.83 -41.79
C LEU A 577 17.07 10.89 -41.67
N GLN A 578 17.69 10.52 -42.78
CA GLN A 578 18.89 9.68 -42.79
C GLN A 578 20.03 10.35 -42.00
N LYS A 579 20.25 11.64 -42.22
CA LYS A 579 21.24 12.40 -41.45
C LYS A 579 20.91 12.42 -39.94
N GLN A 580 19.64 12.62 -39.58
CA GLN A 580 19.19 12.62 -38.19
C GLN A 580 19.39 11.25 -37.52
N ILE A 581 19.14 10.15 -38.24
CA ILE A 581 19.41 8.78 -37.80
C ILE A 581 20.91 8.57 -37.57
N GLU A 582 21.75 8.97 -38.52
CA GLU A 582 23.21 8.86 -38.42
C GLU A 582 23.76 9.66 -37.22
N GLU A 583 23.29 10.89 -37.02
CA GLU A 583 23.66 11.73 -35.86
C GLU A 583 23.24 11.09 -34.53
N ARG A 584 22.03 10.53 -34.46
CA ARG A 584 21.51 9.86 -33.25
C ARG A 584 22.23 8.55 -32.95
N ALA A 585 22.47 7.73 -33.98
CA ALA A 585 23.24 6.49 -33.85
C ALA A 585 24.69 6.78 -33.42
N ALA A 586 25.32 7.82 -33.98
CA ALA A 586 26.65 8.26 -33.57
C ALA A 586 26.68 8.77 -32.12
N ALA A 587 25.67 9.55 -31.70
CA ALA A 587 25.55 10.01 -30.32
C ALA A 587 25.32 8.85 -29.33
N GLN A 588 24.49 7.86 -29.70
CA GLN A 588 24.28 6.65 -28.89
C GLN A 588 25.56 5.80 -28.79
N ALA A 589 26.28 5.62 -29.89
CA ALA A 589 27.57 4.91 -29.92
C ALA A 589 28.63 5.65 -29.07
N GLN A 590 28.67 6.99 -29.14
CA GLN A 590 29.53 7.81 -28.28
C GLN A 590 29.13 7.72 -26.80
N ALA A 591 27.83 7.73 -26.49
CA ALA A 591 27.33 7.55 -25.13
C ALA A 591 27.65 6.14 -24.59
N GLN A 592 27.49 5.08 -25.39
CA GLN A 592 27.90 3.71 -25.04
C GLN A 592 29.41 3.58 -24.86
N ALA A 593 30.22 4.23 -25.71
CA ALA A 593 31.67 4.29 -25.56
C ALA A 593 32.10 5.06 -24.29
N GLN A 594 31.39 6.12 -23.91
CA GLN A 594 31.60 6.84 -22.64
C GLN A 594 31.12 6.04 -21.42
N ILE A 595 30.08 5.21 -21.56
CA ILE A 595 29.60 4.28 -20.54
C ILE A 595 30.60 3.12 -20.32
N GLN A 596 31.26 2.63 -21.37
CA GLN A 596 32.36 1.65 -21.25
C GLN A 596 33.57 2.19 -20.47
N VAL A 597 33.76 3.51 -20.40
CA VAL A 597 34.80 4.16 -19.58
C VAL A 597 34.36 4.37 -18.12
N ARG A 598 33.08 4.17 -17.77
CA ARG A 598 32.54 4.24 -16.40
C ARG A 598 31.69 3.02 -16.04
N ALA A 599 32.26 1.83 -16.18
CA ALA A 599 31.62 0.58 -15.75
C ALA A 599 31.84 0.31 -14.24
N GLN A 600 31.07 0.98 -13.38
CA GLN A 600 30.79 0.46 -12.03
C GLN A 600 29.40 0.83 -11.46
N ALA A 601 28.48 1.38 -12.27
CA ALA A 601 27.17 1.83 -11.79
C ALA A 601 25.96 1.37 -12.63
N GLN A 602 26.07 0.26 -13.39
CA GLN A 602 25.00 -0.15 -14.31
C GLN A 602 24.62 -1.63 -14.28
N ARG A 603 25.02 -2.38 -13.26
CA ARG A 603 24.47 -3.74 -13.03
C ARG A 603 23.08 -3.75 -12.36
N ALA A 604 22.60 -2.62 -11.85
CA ALA A 604 21.26 -2.51 -11.25
C ALA A 604 20.12 -2.22 -12.25
N ARG A 605 20.43 -1.99 -13.54
CA ARG A 605 19.44 -1.60 -14.54
C ARG A 605 18.99 -2.72 -15.49
N MET A 606 19.66 -3.89 -15.44
CA MET A 606 19.32 -5.04 -16.29
C MET A 606 18.47 -6.13 -15.61
N MET A 607 18.22 -6.04 -14.30
CA MET A 607 17.32 -6.96 -13.55
C MET A 607 15.92 -6.39 -13.31
N ARG A 608 15.53 -5.36 -14.08
CA ARG A 608 14.15 -4.89 -14.24
C ARG A 608 13.93 -4.71 -15.74
N GLY A 609 13.49 -5.78 -16.40
CA GLY A 609 12.95 -5.80 -17.76
C GLY A 609 13.55 -4.84 -18.79
N GLY A 610 14.42 -5.36 -19.65
CA GLY A 610 14.51 -4.98 -21.07
C GLY A 610 14.76 -3.50 -21.46
N ALA A 611 15.96 -3.27 -22.01
CA ALA A 611 16.36 -2.22 -22.97
C ALA A 611 15.38 -1.05 -23.24
N GLY A 612 15.84 0.16 -22.92
CA GLY A 612 15.08 1.39 -23.12
C GLY A 612 14.89 1.79 -24.59
N GLY A 613 13.63 1.86 -25.00
CA GLY A 613 13.12 2.95 -25.83
C GLY A 613 12.37 3.94 -24.94
N ARG A 614 12.27 5.22 -25.31
CA ARG A 614 11.36 6.12 -24.60
C ARG A 614 9.95 5.66 -24.95
N VAL A 615 9.29 4.94 -24.04
CA VAL A 615 8.00 4.24 -24.26
C VAL A 615 6.87 5.17 -24.75
N ASN A 616 7.03 6.49 -24.61
CA ASN A 616 5.99 7.47 -24.90
C ASN A 616 6.31 8.39 -26.12
N GLN A 617 7.12 7.90 -27.06
CA GLN A 617 7.43 8.64 -28.29
C GLN A 617 6.88 7.91 -29.51
N GLY A 618 6.16 8.65 -30.36
CA GLY A 618 5.56 8.13 -31.60
C GLY A 618 6.06 8.87 -32.85
N ILE A 619 5.78 8.30 -34.01
CA ILE A 619 5.93 8.96 -35.32
C ILE A 619 4.55 9.27 -35.89
N LYS A 620 4.39 10.49 -36.40
CA LYS A 620 3.18 10.91 -37.12
C LYS A 620 3.34 10.56 -38.60
N ASP A 621 2.59 9.57 -39.06
CA ASP A 621 2.52 9.11 -40.46
C ASP A 621 3.81 8.43 -40.99
N LEU A 622 3.63 7.43 -41.85
CA LEU A 622 4.71 6.65 -42.48
C LEU A 622 5.28 7.31 -43.74
N LYS A 623 4.63 8.37 -44.25
CA LYS A 623 5.05 9.14 -45.43
C LYS A 623 6.52 9.55 -45.39
N VAL A 624 7.07 9.82 -44.20
CA VAL A 624 8.48 10.21 -44.01
C VAL A 624 9.47 9.16 -44.54
N PHE A 625 9.09 7.87 -44.53
CA PHE A 625 9.95 6.78 -44.99
C PHE A 625 9.80 6.50 -46.49
N ALA A 626 8.76 7.03 -47.15
CA ALA A 626 8.53 6.91 -48.59
C ALA A 626 8.68 5.48 -49.18
N GLY A 627 8.25 4.46 -48.43
CA GLY A 627 8.33 3.04 -48.81
C GLY A 627 9.69 2.38 -48.55
N ASP A 628 10.66 3.09 -47.98
CA ASP A 628 12.00 2.57 -47.71
C ASP A 628 12.04 1.81 -46.38
N VAL A 629 11.91 0.49 -46.48
CA VAL A 629 11.96 -0.43 -45.34
C VAL A 629 13.32 -0.42 -44.65
N GLU A 630 14.42 -0.26 -45.39
CA GLU A 630 15.77 -0.27 -44.82
C GLU A 630 16.00 1.01 -43.98
N LEU A 631 15.43 2.13 -44.43
CA LEU A 631 15.42 3.36 -43.64
C LEU A 631 14.62 3.20 -42.34
N LEU A 632 13.47 2.51 -42.36
CA LEU A 632 12.72 2.19 -41.13
C LEU A 632 13.51 1.28 -40.19
N LYS A 633 14.15 0.23 -40.72
CA LYS A 633 15.01 -0.69 -39.94
C LYS A 633 16.14 0.06 -39.24
N ALA A 634 16.71 1.08 -39.89
CA ALA A 634 17.73 1.94 -39.29
C ALA A 634 17.14 2.93 -38.27
N ALA A 635 15.95 3.48 -38.54
CA ALA A 635 15.30 4.48 -37.70
C ALA A 635 14.81 3.93 -36.36
N ALA A 636 14.22 2.73 -36.37
CA ALA A 636 13.63 2.09 -35.18
C ALA A 636 14.58 2.10 -33.95
N PRO A 637 15.79 1.53 -34.02
CA PRO A 637 16.73 1.56 -32.90
C PRO A 637 17.38 2.94 -32.66
N ALA A 638 17.59 3.74 -33.70
CA ALA A 638 18.30 5.02 -33.59
C ALA A 638 17.45 6.13 -32.96
N LEU A 639 16.16 6.18 -33.28
CA LEU A 639 15.22 7.20 -32.81
C LEU A 639 14.44 6.75 -31.58
N GLY A 640 14.22 5.44 -31.40
CA GLY A 640 13.67 4.87 -30.17
C GLY A 640 12.20 5.20 -29.90
N PHE A 641 11.38 5.25 -30.96
CA PHE A 641 9.92 5.38 -30.88
C PHE A 641 9.25 4.03 -30.63
N GLY A 642 8.11 4.03 -29.93
CA GLY A 642 7.33 2.84 -29.60
C GLY A 642 6.02 2.71 -30.35
N ARG A 643 5.63 3.73 -31.14
CA ARG A 643 4.35 3.77 -31.88
C ARG A 643 4.48 4.49 -33.21
N VAL A 644 3.72 4.07 -34.20
CA VAL A 644 3.53 4.78 -35.47
C VAL A 644 2.04 5.00 -35.70
N ASP A 645 1.65 6.26 -35.89
CA ASP A 645 0.27 6.66 -36.15
C ASP A 645 0.04 6.76 -37.67
N VAL A 646 -0.89 5.97 -38.19
CA VAL A 646 -1.26 5.87 -39.61
C VAL A 646 -2.63 6.52 -39.80
N ILE A 647 -2.65 7.67 -40.47
CA ILE A 647 -3.86 8.48 -40.63
C ILE A 647 -4.44 8.30 -42.04
N GLU A 648 -3.62 8.44 -43.07
CA GLU A 648 -4.04 8.35 -44.47
C GLU A 648 -3.26 7.28 -45.24
N ASP A 649 -3.72 6.98 -46.44
CA ASP A 649 -2.92 6.27 -47.43
C ASP A 649 -1.68 7.10 -47.76
N ASP A 650 -0.50 6.55 -47.48
CA ASP A 650 0.78 7.17 -47.82
C ASP A 650 1.25 6.85 -49.25
N GLY A 651 0.50 6.00 -49.96
CA GLY A 651 0.74 5.56 -51.33
C GLY A 651 1.89 4.57 -51.48
N ALA A 652 2.69 4.36 -50.44
CA ALA A 652 3.90 3.54 -50.49
C ALA A 652 3.76 2.26 -49.64
N TRP A 653 3.21 2.37 -48.44
CA TRP A 653 2.98 1.28 -47.50
C TRP A 653 1.51 0.86 -47.57
N PHE A 654 0.61 1.83 -47.69
CA PHE A 654 -0.81 1.66 -47.96
C PHE A 654 -1.18 2.29 -49.30
N ALA A 655 -1.84 1.51 -50.16
CA ALA A 655 -2.33 2.01 -51.44
C ALA A 655 -3.72 1.45 -51.74
N ASN A 656 -4.70 2.35 -51.88
CA ASN A 656 -6.11 2.01 -51.99
C ASN A 656 -6.56 1.13 -50.83
N GLU A 657 -6.21 1.54 -49.60
CA GLU A 657 -6.60 0.86 -48.36
C GLU A 657 -6.08 -0.57 -48.19
N ARG A 658 -5.00 -0.92 -48.92
CA ARG A 658 -4.38 -2.25 -48.85
C ARG A 658 -2.88 -2.13 -48.59
N LEU A 659 -2.36 -3.12 -47.87
CA LEU A 659 -0.91 -3.28 -47.68
C LEU A 659 -0.24 -3.61 -49.02
N THR A 660 0.70 -2.75 -49.39
CA THR A 660 1.67 -3.05 -50.45
C THR A 660 2.66 -4.10 -49.97
N GLU A 661 3.54 -4.57 -50.85
CA GLU A 661 4.62 -5.46 -50.44
C GLU A 661 5.58 -4.78 -49.45
N ALA A 662 5.90 -3.50 -49.70
CA ALA A 662 6.67 -2.69 -48.77
C ALA A 662 5.95 -2.57 -47.42
N GLY A 663 4.63 -2.36 -47.42
CA GLY A 663 3.80 -2.29 -46.21
C GLY A 663 3.72 -3.58 -45.39
N ARG A 664 3.85 -4.77 -46.01
CA ARG A 664 3.93 -6.04 -45.27
C ARG A 664 5.28 -6.22 -44.58
N GLU A 665 6.37 -5.97 -45.30
CA GLU A 665 7.72 -6.10 -44.74
C GLU A 665 7.97 -5.07 -43.63
N ALA A 666 7.51 -3.86 -43.85
CA ALA A 666 7.36 -2.80 -42.87
C ALA A 666 6.70 -3.20 -41.55
N LEU A 667 5.51 -3.80 -41.62
CA LEU A 667 4.76 -4.27 -40.46
C LEU A 667 5.59 -5.27 -39.67
N LYS A 668 6.23 -6.22 -40.36
CA LYS A 668 7.15 -7.18 -39.75
C LYS A 668 8.33 -6.50 -39.04
N VAL A 669 8.93 -5.47 -39.64
CA VAL A 669 10.01 -4.69 -38.99
C VAL A 669 9.51 -4.03 -37.71
N MET A 670 8.32 -3.44 -37.71
CA MET A 670 7.73 -2.84 -36.51
C MET A 670 7.48 -3.88 -35.43
N GLU A 671 6.92 -5.04 -35.80
CA GLU A 671 6.68 -6.15 -34.89
C GLU A 671 7.97 -6.65 -34.25
N GLU A 672 9.02 -6.92 -35.04
CA GLU A 672 10.34 -7.38 -34.55
C GLU A 672 11.00 -6.39 -33.58
N ASN A 673 10.68 -5.10 -33.70
CA ASN A 673 11.22 -4.03 -32.85
C ASN A 673 10.27 -3.58 -31.72
N ASN A 674 9.15 -4.28 -31.50
CA ASN A 674 8.11 -3.92 -30.51
C ASN A 674 7.53 -2.51 -30.72
N ILE A 675 7.36 -2.09 -31.98
CA ILE A 675 6.73 -0.82 -32.34
C ILE A 675 5.23 -1.10 -32.61
N ALA A 676 4.35 -0.43 -31.89
CA ALA A 676 2.91 -0.55 -32.10
C ALA A 676 2.48 0.21 -33.36
N VAL A 677 1.68 -0.43 -34.20
CA VAL A 677 0.94 0.25 -35.29
C VAL A 677 -0.36 0.79 -34.71
N HIS A 678 -0.65 2.06 -34.98
CA HIS A 678 -1.86 2.73 -34.53
C HIS A 678 -2.59 3.32 -35.73
N LEU A 679 -3.70 2.70 -36.12
CA LEU A 679 -4.52 3.16 -37.24
C LEU A 679 -5.55 4.17 -36.70
N ILE A 680 -5.52 5.41 -37.19
CA ILE A 680 -6.41 6.49 -36.75
C ILE A 680 -7.46 6.75 -37.82
N ASP A 681 -8.73 6.62 -37.46
CA ASP A 681 -9.91 6.69 -38.33
C ASP A 681 -9.75 5.91 -39.66
N PRO A 682 -9.24 4.66 -39.66
CA PRO A 682 -9.07 3.89 -40.88
C PRO A 682 -10.42 3.40 -41.44
N PRO A 683 -10.55 3.23 -42.76
CA PRO A 683 -11.67 2.48 -43.32
C PRO A 683 -11.52 0.99 -43.04
N GLU A 684 -12.64 0.27 -42.98
CA GLU A 684 -12.72 -1.16 -42.68
C GLU A 684 -11.80 -2.03 -43.57
N SER A 685 -11.66 -1.69 -44.85
CA SER A 685 -10.76 -2.39 -45.76
C SER A 685 -9.29 -2.34 -45.31
N ARG A 686 -8.84 -1.24 -44.69
CA ARG A 686 -7.48 -1.07 -44.18
C ARG A 686 -7.28 -1.87 -42.90
N ILE A 687 -8.28 -1.86 -42.02
CA ILE A 687 -8.30 -2.68 -40.80
C ILE A 687 -8.13 -4.15 -41.18
N ASN A 688 -8.96 -4.64 -42.12
CA ASN A 688 -8.90 -6.02 -42.60
C ASN A 688 -7.55 -6.37 -43.25
N ALA A 689 -6.96 -5.44 -44.00
CA ALA A 689 -5.63 -5.65 -44.57
C ALA A 689 -4.56 -5.86 -43.49
N VAL A 690 -4.57 -5.06 -42.41
CA VAL A 690 -3.63 -5.20 -41.29
C VAL A 690 -3.93 -6.44 -40.46
N LEU A 691 -5.20 -6.73 -40.13
CA LEU A 691 -5.61 -7.96 -39.44
C LEU A 691 -5.06 -9.20 -40.17
N SER A 692 -5.18 -9.25 -41.50
CA SER A 692 -4.72 -10.40 -42.28
C SER A 692 -3.19 -10.61 -42.27
N ALA A 693 -2.41 -9.56 -41.99
CA ALA A 693 -0.96 -9.56 -42.10
C ALA A 693 -0.22 -9.51 -40.75
N ALA A 694 -0.80 -8.86 -39.75
CA ALA A 694 -0.18 -8.66 -38.43
C ALA A 694 -0.10 -9.99 -37.66
N THR A 695 1.03 -10.20 -36.99
CA THR A 695 1.25 -11.32 -36.06
C THR A 695 1.27 -10.87 -34.59
N ARG A 696 1.24 -9.56 -34.34
CA ARG A 696 1.17 -8.97 -32.99
C ARG A 696 -0.03 -8.02 -32.83
N PRO A 697 -0.43 -7.71 -31.57
CA PRO A 697 -1.42 -6.70 -31.28
C PRO A 697 -1.08 -5.34 -31.89
N PHE A 698 -2.10 -4.62 -32.34
CA PHE A 698 -2.01 -3.24 -32.82
C PHE A 698 -3.20 -2.43 -32.29
N ILE A 699 -3.19 -1.11 -32.53
CA ILE A 699 -4.17 -0.18 -32.00
C ILE A 699 -5.00 0.36 -33.17
N ILE A 700 -6.30 0.50 -32.97
CA ILE A 700 -7.19 1.16 -33.92
C ILE A 700 -8.00 2.20 -33.15
N THR A 701 -8.04 3.45 -33.59
CA THR A 701 -8.91 4.48 -33.01
C THR A 701 -9.85 5.04 -34.04
N GLY A 702 -11.08 5.38 -33.65
CA GLY A 702 -11.96 6.16 -34.50
C GLY A 702 -13.42 6.23 -34.06
N THR A 703 -14.27 6.71 -34.96
CA THR A 703 -15.73 6.84 -34.76
C THR A 703 -16.57 5.69 -35.31
N TYR A 704 -15.95 4.61 -35.78
CA TYR A 704 -16.65 3.53 -36.48
C TYR A 704 -17.29 2.47 -35.55
N THR A 705 -18.38 1.89 -36.03
CA THR A 705 -19.00 0.66 -35.51
C THR A 705 -18.26 -0.54 -36.11
N ILE A 706 -17.82 -1.50 -35.29
CA ILE A 706 -17.18 -2.72 -35.80
C ILE A 706 -18.28 -3.64 -36.37
N SER A 707 -18.07 -4.15 -37.58
CA SER A 707 -18.96 -5.14 -38.22
C SER A 707 -18.80 -6.53 -37.59
N GLU A 708 -19.85 -7.35 -37.61
CA GLU A 708 -19.82 -8.73 -37.06
C GLU A 708 -18.69 -9.60 -37.62
N GLU A 709 -18.27 -9.34 -38.85
CA GLU A 709 -17.22 -10.11 -39.52
C GLU A 709 -15.80 -9.80 -38.98
N MET A 710 -15.61 -8.68 -38.27
CA MET A 710 -14.32 -8.27 -37.71
C MET A 710 -14.08 -8.77 -36.27
N PHE A 711 -15.07 -9.37 -35.60
CA PHE A 711 -15.00 -9.68 -34.17
C PHE A 711 -13.98 -10.75 -33.81
N ASP A 712 -14.09 -11.94 -34.41
CA ASP A 712 -13.18 -13.05 -34.12
C ASP A 712 -11.71 -12.65 -34.39
N PRO A 713 -11.36 -12.00 -35.52
CA PRO A 713 -9.98 -11.57 -35.77
C PRO A 713 -9.46 -10.50 -34.79
N VAL A 714 -10.31 -9.56 -34.35
CA VAL A 714 -9.95 -8.51 -33.39
C VAL A 714 -9.65 -9.12 -32.02
N ASN A 715 -10.49 -10.05 -31.56
CA ASN A 715 -10.32 -10.76 -30.30
C ASN A 715 -9.12 -11.72 -30.33
N GLU A 716 -8.97 -12.53 -31.39
CA GLU A 716 -7.84 -13.47 -31.53
C GLU A 716 -6.47 -12.78 -31.52
N LYS A 717 -6.39 -11.55 -32.01
CA LYS A 717 -5.15 -10.77 -32.09
C LYS A 717 -4.97 -9.78 -30.94
N SER A 718 -5.90 -9.74 -29.99
CA SER A 718 -5.90 -8.81 -28.84
C SER A 718 -5.69 -7.35 -29.28
N VAL A 719 -6.41 -6.93 -30.31
CA VAL A 719 -6.31 -5.57 -30.87
C VAL A 719 -6.90 -4.58 -29.87
N LEU A 720 -6.17 -3.51 -29.56
CA LEU A 720 -6.66 -2.44 -28.71
C LEU A 720 -7.56 -1.50 -29.52
N LEU A 721 -8.86 -1.52 -29.24
CA LEU A 721 -9.85 -0.68 -29.90
C LEU A 721 -10.10 0.60 -29.10
N GLY A 722 -9.73 1.73 -29.66
CA GLY A 722 -10.02 3.05 -29.13
C GLY A 722 -11.27 3.68 -29.73
N ILE A 723 -12.28 3.92 -28.90
CA ILE A 723 -13.46 4.67 -29.30
C ILE A 723 -13.17 6.16 -29.12
N ASN A 724 -13.28 6.95 -30.19
CA ASN A 724 -13.12 8.40 -30.11
C ASN A 724 -14.15 8.99 -29.16
N PHE A 725 -13.68 9.77 -28.18
CA PHE A 725 -14.52 10.44 -27.21
C PHE A 725 -14.35 11.95 -27.34
N ASP A 726 -15.41 12.59 -27.82
CA ASP A 726 -15.61 14.02 -27.70
C ASP A 726 -16.45 14.29 -26.43
N PRO A 727 -15.96 15.09 -25.46
CA PRO A 727 -16.71 15.49 -24.28
C PRO A 727 -18.07 16.15 -24.56
N GLU A 728 -18.29 16.71 -25.76
CA GLU A 728 -19.60 17.25 -26.16
C GLU A 728 -20.59 16.18 -26.66
N GLU A 729 -20.11 14.97 -26.98
CA GLU A 729 -20.88 13.88 -27.59
C GLU A 729 -20.88 12.60 -26.74
N VAL A 730 -21.18 12.75 -25.44
CA VAL A 730 -21.15 11.63 -24.47
C VAL A 730 -22.07 10.47 -24.85
N GLU A 731 -23.32 10.75 -25.22
CA GLU A 731 -24.33 9.71 -25.51
C GLU A 731 -23.91 8.83 -26.69
N ASP A 732 -23.42 9.44 -27.76
CA ASP A 732 -22.91 8.74 -28.94
C ASP A 732 -21.68 7.87 -28.60
N CYS A 733 -20.80 8.36 -27.72
CA CYS A 733 -19.67 7.57 -27.22
C CYS A 733 -20.12 6.35 -26.40
N VAL A 734 -21.12 6.51 -25.53
CA VAL A 734 -21.69 5.41 -24.74
C VAL A 734 -22.32 4.35 -25.65
N ASP A 735 -23.09 4.75 -26.65
CA ASP A 735 -23.71 3.82 -27.61
C ASP A 735 -22.65 3.07 -28.43
N ARG A 736 -21.56 3.74 -28.85
CA ARG A 736 -20.42 3.09 -29.53
C ARG A 736 -19.69 2.11 -28.63
N LEU A 737 -19.48 2.44 -27.35
CA LEU A 737 -18.87 1.54 -26.36
C LEU A 737 -19.75 0.32 -26.09
N GLU A 738 -21.05 0.52 -25.91
CA GLU A 738 -22.01 -0.57 -25.71
C GLU A 738 -22.01 -1.52 -26.90
N ASN A 739 -22.11 -0.99 -28.13
CA ASN A 739 -22.02 -1.79 -29.33
C ASN A 739 -20.71 -2.59 -29.35
N ALA A 740 -19.57 -1.94 -29.11
CA ALA A 740 -18.28 -2.64 -29.09
C ALA A 740 -18.23 -3.76 -28.03
N LYS A 741 -18.80 -3.54 -26.84
CA LYS A 741 -18.84 -4.55 -25.77
C LYS A 741 -19.77 -5.73 -26.11
N GLU A 742 -20.97 -5.47 -26.63
CA GLU A 742 -21.89 -6.52 -27.09
C GLU A 742 -21.22 -7.44 -28.13
N CYS A 743 -20.39 -6.83 -28.98
CA CYS A 743 -19.69 -7.50 -30.06
C CYS A 743 -18.47 -8.31 -29.58
N LEU A 744 -17.64 -7.73 -28.70
CA LEU A 744 -16.40 -8.37 -28.24
C LEU A 744 -16.61 -9.37 -27.10
N GLY A 745 -17.73 -9.25 -26.36
CA GLY A 745 -18.07 -10.08 -25.21
C GLY A 745 -17.42 -9.63 -23.90
N ASP A 746 -16.30 -8.92 -23.95
CA ASP A 746 -15.66 -8.25 -22.81
C ASP A 746 -15.18 -6.83 -23.17
N ALA A 747 -14.72 -6.10 -22.15
CA ALA A 747 -14.24 -4.72 -22.28
C ALA A 747 -12.71 -4.61 -22.23
N ASP A 748 -12.00 -5.74 -22.26
CA ASP A 748 -10.57 -5.81 -21.91
C ASP A 748 -9.69 -5.14 -22.98
N ASN A 749 -10.20 -5.11 -24.21
CA ASN A 749 -9.54 -4.55 -25.39
C ASN A 749 -10.04 -3.15 -25.76
N LEU A 750 -10.92 -2.54 -24.97
CA LEU A 750 -11.51 -1.24 -25.27
C LEU A 750 -10.78 -0.11 -24.55
N VAL A 751 -10.59 1.03 -25.22
CA VAL A 751 -10.05 2.27 -24.64
C VAL A 751 -10.82 3.48 -25.16
N LEU A 752 -10.78 4.59 -24.41
CA LEU A 752 -11.29 5.87 -24.88
C LEU A 752 -10.16 6.69 -25.51
N PHE A 753 -10.37 7.18 -26.72
CA PHE A 753 -9.48 8.10 -27.41
C PHE A 753 -10.04 9.51 -27.34
N VAL A 754 -9.56 10.30 -26.39
CA VAL A 754 -10.02 11.69 -26.19
C VAL A 754 -9.62 12.56 -27.39
N THR A 755 -10.59 13.18 -28.04
CA THR A 755 -10.37 14.06 -29.20
C THR A 755 -10.09 15.50 -28.79
N THR A 756 -10.59 15.94 -27.63
CA THR A 756 -10.36 17.27 -27.04
C THR A 756 -10.37 17.21 -25.51
N THR A 757 -9.57 18.06 -24.86
CA THR A 757 -9.57 18.20 -23.39
C THR A 757 -10.58 19.22 -22.87
N ALA A 758 -11.17 20.03 -23.76
CA ALA A 758 -12.21 20.98 -23.39
C ALA A 758 -13.48 20.23 -22.98
N GLY A 759 -14.07 20.56 -21.83
CA GLY A 759 -15.28 19.92 -21.31
C GLY A 759 -15.07 18.52 -20.71
N LEU A 760 -13.84 18.00 -20.68
CA LEU A 760 -13.54 16.63 -20.28
C LEU A 760 -13.89 16.34 -18.81
N GLU A 761 -13.70 17.30 -17.91
CA GLU A 761 -14.03 17.14 -16.50
C GLU A 761 -15.54 17.09 -16.28
N GLU A 762 -16.30 17.93 -17.00
CA GLU A 762 -17.76 17.97 -16.97
C GLU A 762 -18.39 16.71 -17.59
N ALA A 763 -17.75 16.12 -18.60
CA ALA A 763 -18.25 14.96 -19.32
C ALA A 763 -18.03 13.60 -18.60
N ARG A 764 -17.15 13.56 -17.57
CA ARG A 764 -16.84 12.33 -16.82
C ARG A 764 -18.05 11.68 -16.17
N GLU A 765 -18.87 12.48 -15.50
CA GLU A 765 -20.06 11.99 -14.79
C GLU A 765 -21.14 11.48 -15.75
N PRO A 766 -21.57 12.25 -16.77
CA PRO A 766 -22.47 11.75 -17.79
C PRO A 766 -21.97 10.48 -18.49
N LEU A 767 -20.68 10.39 -18.82
CA LEU A 767 -20.09 9.21 -19.46
C LEU A 767 -20.18 7.98 -18.55
N TYR A 768 -19.75 8.12 -17.30
CA TYR A 768 -19.79 7.04 -16.33
C TYR A 768 -21.23 6.56 -16.09
N MET A 769 -22.16 7.48 -15.90
CA MET A 769 -23.57 7.16 -15.67
C MET A 769 -24.21 6.50 -16.89
N GLY A 770 -23.93 6.99 -18.11
CA GLY A 770 -24.44 6.38 -19.33
C GLY A 770 -24.00 4.91 -19.47
N LEU A 771 -22.75 4.59 -19.12
CA LEU A 771 -22.27 3.20 -19.13
C LEU A 771 -22.96 2.35 -18.06
N ILE A 772 -23.13 2.86 -16.83
CA ILE A 772 -23.88 2.16 -15.77
C ILE A 772 -25.32 1.88 -16.22
N ASP A 773 -25.99 2.84 -16.87
CA ASP A 773 -27.35 2.69 -17.38
C ASP A 773 -27.46 1.63 -18.48
N LYS A 774 -26.40 1.43 -19.28
CA LYS A 774 -26.26 0.29 -20.22
C LYS A 774 -25.81 -1.02 -19.56
N GLY A 775 -25.78 -1.09 -18.22
CA GLY A 775 -25.48 -2.31 -17.47
C GLY A 775 -24.01 -2.63 -17.27
N TRP A 776 -23.12 -1.68 -17.56
CA TRP A 776 -21.70 -1.83 -17.25
C TRP A 776 -21.46 -1.86 -15.74
N GLN A 777 -20.46 -2.61 -15.32
CA GLN A 777 -20.02 -2.72 -13.93
C GLN A 777 -18.92 -1.70 -13.63
N ALA A 778 -18.85 -1.20 -12.40
CA ALA A 778 -17.87 -0.18 -12.01
C ALA A 778 -16.40 -0.62 -12.19
N ASN A 779 -16.11 -1.92 -12.10
CA ASN A 779 -14.77 -2.47 -12.35
C ASN A 779 -14.45 -2.54 -13.84
N GLU A 780 -15.45 -2.60 -14.72
CA GLU A 780 -15.27 -2.46 -16.16
C GLU A 780 -14.96 -0.99 -16.47
N ILE A 781 -15.69 -0.04 -15.87
CA ILE A 781 -15.54 1.41 -16.11
C ILE A 781 -14.42 2.02 -15.24
N GLY A 782 -13.16 1.67 -15.52
CA GLY A 782 -12.00 2.52 -15.19
C GLY A 782 -11.90 3.02 -13.75
N GLY A 783 -12.32 2.22 -12.77
CA GLY A 783 -12.19 2.51 -11.35
C GLY A 783 -10.94 1.85 -10.79
N GLY A 784 -10.03 2.63 -10.20
CA GLY A 784 -8.79 2.13 -9.62
C GLY A 784 -9.01 1.05 -8.55
N GLY A 785 -8.95 -0.21 -8.98
CA GLY A 785 -8.58 -1.34 -8.14
C GLY A 785 -7.16 -1.13 -7.63
N ASP A 786 -7.08 -0.81 -6.34
CA ASP A 786 -5.94 -0.85 -5.42
C ASP A 786 -4.52 -1.00 -6.02
N ARG A 787 -3.69 0.05 -5.89
CA ARG A 787 -2.23 -0.05 -6.04
C ARG A 787 -1.51 -0.49 -4.75
N ARG A 788 -2.21 -0.83 -3.66
CA ARG A 788 -1.57 -1.10 -2.35
C ARG A 788 -2.24 -2.19 -1.48
N GLY A 789 -2.85 -3.20 -2.09
CA GLY A 789 -3.36 -4.38 -1.37
C GLY A 789 -2.83 -5.69 -1.96
N GLY A 790 -1.81 -6.28 -1.33
CA GLY A 790 -1.37 -7.67 -1.59
C GLY A 790 -0.06 -7.82 -2.38
N GLY A 791 0.90 -8.57 -1.83
CA GLY A 791 2.28 -8.66 -2.30
C GLY A 791 2.49 -9.46 -3.60
N GLY A 792 3.39 -8.94 -4.44
CA GLY A 792 3.98 -9.58 -5.62
C GLY A 792 4.93 -8.59 -6.32
N ALA A 793 6.16 -8.98 -6.61
CA ALA A 793 7.25 -8.10 -7.01
C ALA A 793 7.25 -7.71 -8.51
N GLY A 794 7.55 -6.43 -8.82
CA GLY A 794 7.98 -5.92 -10.14
C GLY A 794 6.87 -5.83 -11.19
N ILE A 795 6.69 -4.76 -11.98
CA ILE A 795 7.65 -4.02 -12.80
C ILE A 795 7.11 -2.59 -13.00
N ALA A 796 8.02 -1.62 -13.18
CA ALA A 796 7.69 -0.26 -13.58
C ALA A 796 7.32 -0.19 -15.07
N GLY A 797 6.16 0.39 -15.40
CA GLY A 797 5.80 0.81 -16.78
C GLY A 797 4.41 0.34 -17.22
N GLY A 798 3.55 1.28 -17.62
CA GLY A 798 2.24 1.02 -18.24
C GLY A 798 1.06 1.48 -17.39
N ASN A 799 0.67 2.76 -17.51
CA ASN A 799 -0.58 3.29 -16.96
C ASN A 799 -1.71 3.00 -17.95
N LEU A 800 -2.74 2.25 -17.54
CA LEU A 800 -3.93 1.89 -18.34
C LEU A 800 -5.09 2.87 -18.06
N GLY A 801 -5.83 3.21 -19.11
CA GLY A 801 -6.97 4.12 -19.10
C GLY A 801 -8.30 3.38 -19.28
N VAL A 802 -9.28 3.82 -18.49
CA VAL A 802 -10.74 3.63 -18.57
C VAL A 802 -11.34 2.21 -18.62
N LEU A 803 -10.68 1.12 -19.03
CA LEU A 803 -11.32 -0.20 -18.94
C LEU A 803 -10.34 -1.25 -18.37
N GLN A 804 -10.68 -1.87 -17.24
CA GLN A 804 -9.85 -2.89 -16.58
C GLN A 804 -10.47 -4.28 -16.69
N GLY A 805 -9.81 -5.13 -17.46
CA GLY A 805 -9.80 -6.58 -17.27
C GLY A 805 -8.40 -7.10 -16.99
N ARG A 806 -8.30 -8.31 -16.43
CA ARG A 806 -7.06 -8.90 -15.91
C ARG A 806 -6.05 -9.16 -17.04
N PRO A 807 -4.73 -8.93 -16.85
CA PRO A 807 -3.73 -9.39 -17.81
C PRO A 807 -3.64 -10.91 -17.74
N GLY A 808 -4.10 -11.57 -18.81
CA GLY A 808 -4.20 -13.02 -18.86
C GLY A 808 -4.19 -13.59 -20.28
N ARG A 809 -3.27 -13.16 -21.16
CA ARG A 809 -2.54 -14.03 -22.11
C ARG A 809 -1.47 -13.26 -22.88
#